data_AF-A0AAV7A3U4-F1
#
_entry.id   AF-A0AAV7A3U4-F1
#
_cell.length_a   1.000
_cell.length_b   1.000
_cell.length_c   1.000
_cell.angle_alpha   90.00
_cell.angle_beta   90.00
_cell.angle_gamma   90.00
#
_symmetry.space_group_name_H-M   'P 1'
#
loop_
_entity.id
_entity.type
_entity.pdbx_description
1 polymer ?
#
loop_
_entity_poly.entity_id
_entity_poly.type
_entity_poly.pdbx_seq_one_letter_code
_entity_poly.pdbx_strand_id
1 'polypeptide(L)'
;MIISAMMADQPPPLEATPLMNEVSLVPHMVNGDSTQQPLYLQVIVVQVNPGETFTIRTEDGHFQCIPGPAHVPMMSPNGSMPPIFVPPGYVSQVVEENGVRKVLVLPHSTEFHPSMHPPPPHVTHFMHHHPALLPHPPHHVYPPVPGTGELPPQFIHQHPPPPPHIFQEQELRSHGRMNFPQRDERSMKVQEQLRKKLKDRQISAHNNNKLHSPPSSPHKAHIAANSHMQNGYTKGPHLTGGPIKLKQATRIRGSPPAENECGDGESEPKKLQDLSPSMAKPLVSNLEARSAVLSWNVQITSQNRESPTSHLPGAFMYEVTVSNNGKNGKFKPAYSGDATTCTLTDLRPATDYHVRVTARCPPLEGIISELVSFTTESCEPDSPAPPKLTNRSRNCLNLQWRTSNDNGSKINGYLLEWDEGKHGPFKECYFGHLKQYKLTKLSPSTKYAFRIAAKNDIGMSGFSETVVYYTAGSVPPAPSPPRLRQAGISWLCLEWSPPNDMPSDETLTYILEMEEEGSGYGFKPKQNSEDLTCTLRNLRRNTSYKFRVFAANSEGRSSPSEIVEYATSPDRPGPPCKPSAKGKIHAHSVKVMWDAPKDNGGSEVIKYFLEMAENVNGSKWETMYSGPSKEHVCDRLKPGTSYRFRVHCANIVGSSQVSDVLIVQTGIVPPGPCHPPRLAGTAKSKELNLQWEAPSVDGGSAVTSYTVEMAKSEQDDRGPVYQGPDLECTVSNLLPGQTYSFWIKASNKAGCGLYSEAAEFCTAPGPPERCKVPLLICKSANCVLASWEVPGCNGAEITEYRLEWGRVEGCMQVIYTGASSSYEIKGLTPATTYFCRIQAVNSAGSGMFGDTAVITTPASAPAAVSVLQVVDDEELLSTPLPSPSECLALQWKEPCCNGAEITGYTIEYGEKQQITVDSATSCVLTNLVPDRTYRIRIQAINSFGAGPFSPSIKAKTKPPPPNPPHLECVVFSQSLKLKWGDGTSKALATETSQYNLQMEDKLSRFFTIYNGPCHTYKVQRLSESTTYNFRIQAYNDAGEGPFSEVYSFATTKSLPAALKAPKVQQIDSNLCEVSWETLPPMRGDSIVYILQLTNGREFDQVYKGTDTSFSFANFQTNCEYRFRVCAGRQYQDSNGLQELFGPYSPCTIFSSQRSELDLPCVNAALEATKSKRKSLSDEQFAILLLMMFAVVAFLFAVVIQYFVIK
;
A
#
# COMPACT_ATOMS: atom_id res chain seq x y z
N MET A 1 -11.98 -16.25 41.71
CA MET A 1 -11.23 -15.60 42.81
C MET A 1 -9.85 -15.28 42.24
N ILE A 2 -9.42 -14.02 42.12
CA ILE A 2 -9.02 -13.06 43.19
C ILE A 2 -7.58 -13.41 43.68
N ILE A 3 -6.57 -12.54 43.63
CA ILE A 3 -6.54 -11.07 43.34
C ILE A 3 -5.20 -10.60 42.68
N SER A 4 -5.15 -9.35 42.20
CA SER A 4 -3.98 -8.69 41.58
C SER A 4 -3.25 -7.70 42.53
N ALA A 5 -2.04 -7.26 42.20
CA ALA A 5 -1.35 -6.12 42.87
C ALA A 5 -0.44 -5.33 41.89
N MET A 6 -0.20 -4.03 42.17
CA MET A 6 0.65 -3.11 41.41
C MET A 6 1.30 -2.03 42.32
N MET A 7 2.32 -1.33 41.81
CA MET A 7 2.95 -0.09 42.35
C MET A 7 3.87 -0.27 43.59
N ALA A 8 4.81 0.64 43.94
CA ALA A 8 5.08 2.02 43.48
C ALA A 8 6.56 2.49 43.56
N ASP A 9 6.88 3.56 42.81
CA ASP A 9 7.81 4.71 43.06
C ASP A 9 9.34 4.61 43.36
N GLN A 10 9.99 5.79 43.26
CA GLN A 10 11.44 6.13 43.36
C GLN A 10 11.69 7.12 44.57
N PRO A 11 12.79 7.95 44.72
CA PRO A 11 14.04 8.16 43.97
C PRO A 11 15.38 8.18 44.82
N PRO A 12 16.29 9.22 44.87
CA PRO A 12 17.74 9.09 44.57
C PRO A 12 18.66 9.62 45.73
N PRO A 13 19.92 10.16 45.59
CA PRO A 13 20.89 10.30 44.45
C PRO A 13 22.42 10.05 44.77
N LEU A 14 23.30 10.42 43.81
CA LEU A 14 24.70 10.95 43.90
C LEU A 14 25.94 10.12 43.43
N GLU A 15 26.50 10.58 42.29
CA GLU A 15 27.91 10.89 41.94
C GLU A 15 29.03 9.84 41.61
N ALA A 16 30.02 10.36 40.86
CA ALA A 16 31.35 9.85 40.46
C ALA A 16 31.52 9.03 39.14
N THR A 17 32.68 9.25 38.49
CA THR A 17 33.24 8.66 37.25
C THR A 17 34.80 8.61 37.40
N PRO A 18 35.67 8.17 36.44
CA PRO A 18 35.48 7.55 35.12
C PRO A 18 36.42 6.33 34.81
N LEU A 19 36.39 5.83 33.56
CA LEU A 19 37.47 5.14 32.79
C LEU A 19 38.18 3.86 33.35
N MET A 20 38.05 2.72 32.64
CA MET A 20 39.11 2.19 31.74
C MET A 20 38.64 1.00 30.86
N ASN A 21 39.53 0.47 30.00
CA ASN A 21 39.26 -0.56 28.98
C ASN A 21 39.63 -1.98 29.45
N GLU A 22 38.94 -3.01 28.91
CA GLU A 22 39.49 -4.22 28.26
C GLU A 22 38.29 -4.96 27.60
N VAL A 23 38.23 -5.23 26.27
CA VAL A 23 39.00 -6.16 25.43
C VAL A 23 38.74 -7.64 25.75
N SER A 24 38.04 -8.35 24.84
CA SER A 24 38.39 -9.72 24.40
C SER A 24 37.46 -10.24 23.29
N LEU A 25 38.04 -10.61 22.15
CA LEU A 25 37.48 -11.50 21.11
C LEU A 25 38.67 -12.03 20.27
N VAL A 26 38.45 -13.08 19.44
CA VAL A 26 39.46 -13.78 18.59
C VAL A 26 40.40 -14.71 19.39
N PRO A 27 40.89 -15.86 18.85
CA PRO A 27 40.62 -16.56 17.57
C PRO A 27 40.08 -18.01 17.71
N HIS A 28 39.54 -18.58 16.63
CA HIS A 28 40.19 -19.69 15.89
C HIS A 28 39.56 -19.96 14.51
N MET A 29 40.37 -20.44 13.56
CA MET A 29 39.98 -20.77 12.18
C MET A 29 40.09 -22.28 11.90
N VAL A 30 39.25 -22.79 10.99
CA VAL A 30 39.57 -23.92 10.07
C VAL A 30 38.93 -23.63 8.69
N ASN A 31 39.58 -24.08 7.61
CA ASN A 31 39.33 -23.74 6.21
C ASN A 31 38.07 -24.40 5.57
N GLY A 32 37.64 -23.91 4.40
CA GLY A 32 36.59 -24.56 3.59
C GLY A 32 36.20 -23.90 2.25
N ASP A 33 37.17 -23.63 1.37
CA ASP A 33 37.01 -23.15 -0.04
C ASP A 33 36.22 -21.86 -0.32
N SER A 34 36.34 -21.34 -1.55
CA SER A 34 36.03 -19.93 -1.87
C SER A 34 35.67 -19.67 -3.34
N THR A 35 34.61 -18.89 -3.58
CA THR A 35 34.52 -17.81 -4.60
C THR A 35 33.15 -17.09 -4.55
N GLN A 36 32.98 -16.10 -3.66
CA GLN A 36 32.07 -14.95 -3.88
C GLN A 36 32.68 -13.70 -3.20
N GLN A 37 32.45 -12.53 -3.78
CA GLN A 37 32.88 -11.24 -3.21
C GLN A 37 31.75 -10.60 -2.38
N PRO A 38 32.06 -9.86 -1.30
CA PRO A 38 31.04 -9.15 -0.52
C PRO A 38 30.51 -7.93 -1.29
N LEU A 39 29.19 -7.81 -1.38
CA LEU A 39 28.50 -6.61 -1.88
C LEU A 39 28.59 -5.47 -0.86
N TYR A 40 29.11 -4.32 -1.29
CA TYR A 40 29.11 -3.10 -0.48
C TYR A 40 27.71 -2.45 -0.48
N LEU A 41 27.12 -2.25 0.69
CA LEU A 41 26.04 -1.27 0.84
C LEU A 41 26.62 0.15 0.74
N GLN A 42 26.17 0.93 -0.24
CA GLN A 42 26.33 2.38 -0.20
C GLN A 42 25.15 3.01 0.53
N VAL A 43 25.38 3.47 1.77
CA VAL A 43 24.42 4.27 2.52
C VAL A 43 24.69 5.75 2.23
N ILE A 44 23.74 6.43 1.57
CA ILE A 44 23.83 7.88 1.35
C ILE A 44 23.28 8.59 2.58
N VAL A 45 24.17 9.08 3.44
CA VAL A 45 23.81 9.94 4.58
C VAL A 45 23.92 11.40 4.17
N VAL A 46 22.79 12.11 4.13
CA VAL A 46 22.77 13.57 3.97
C VAL A 46 22.68 14.19 5.35
N GLN A 47 23.74 14.89 5.77
CA GLN A 47 23.75 15.70 6.99
C GLN A 47 23.39 17.15 6.63
N VAL A 48 22.39 17.72 7.31
CA VAL A 48 21.97 19.12 7.17
C VAL A 48 22.18 19.81 8.50
N ASN A 49 22.87 20.95 8.51
CA ASN A 49 23.20 21.68 9.72
C ASN A 49 22.18 22.79 10.01
N PRO A 50 22.01 23.23 11.27
CA PRO A 50 21.07 24.30 11.63
C PRO A 50 21.42 25.62 10.93
N GLY A 51 20.65 25.99 9.90
CA GLY A 51 20.83 27.22 9.11
C GLY A 51 20.86 27.01 7.59
N GLU A 52 21.01 25.77 7.11
CA GLU A 52 21.00 25.45 5.68
C GLU A 52 19.56 25.35 5.14
N THR A 53 19.30 25.90 3.96
CA THR A 53 17.99 25.81 3.28
C THR A 53 18.04 24.77 2.15
N PHE A 54 17.12 23.80 2.20
CA PHE A 54 16.95 22.78 1.18
C PHE A 54 15.64 23.03 0.42
N THR A 55 15.63 22.77 -0.89
CA THR A 55 14.46 23.03 -1.74
C THR A 55 14.09 21.79 -2.54
N ILE A 56 12.84 21.35 -2.42
CA ILE A 56 12.26 20.27 -3.21
C ILE A 56 11.27 20.89 -4.18
N ARG A 57 11.25 20.40 -5.43
CA ARG A 57 10.29 20.78 -6.47
C ARG A 57 9.29 19.65 -6.64
N THR A 58 7.99 19.96 -6.53
CA THR A 58 6.91 19.00 -6.80
C THR A 58 6.52 19.01 -8.30
N GLU A 59 5.75 18.00 -8.73
CA GLU A 59 5.35 17.85 -10.14
C GLU A 59 4.49 19.02 -10.65
N ASP A 60 3.74 19.69 -9.76
CA ASP A 60 2.94 20.90 -10.04
C ASP A 60 3.78 22.14 -10.41
N GLY A 61 5.11 22.00 -10.53
CA GLY A 61 6.03 23.06 -10.95
C GLY A 61 6.29 24.14 -9.92
N HIS A 62 5.72 24.01 -8.71
CA HIS A 62 5.91 24.96 -7.61
C HIS A 62 7.12 24.57 -6.75
N PHE A 63 7.74 25.57 -6.14
CA PHE A 63 8.82 25.42 -5.16
C PHE A 63 8.29 25.83 -3.79
N GLN A 64 8.44 24.98 -2.78
CA GLN A 64 8.06 25.32 -1.41
C GLN A 64 9.31 25.62 -0.58
N CYS A 65 9.44 26.85 -0.11
CA CYS A 65 10.54 27.32 0.73
C CYS A 65 10.01 27.72 2.11
N ILE A 66 10.76 27.38 3.17
CA ILE A 66 10.51 27.85 4.54
C ILE A 66 11.59 28.90 4.87
N PRO A 67 11.23 30.15 5.19
CA PRO A 67 12.18 31.27 5.16
C PRO A 67 12.89 31.57 6.50
N GLY A 68 14.13 32.02 6.39
CA GLY A 68 14.88 32.77 7.41
C GLY A 68 15.61 33.96 6.74
N PRO A 69 15.99 35.01 7.50
CA PRO A 69 16.51 36.26 6.91
C PRO A 69 17.92 36.12 6.31
N ALA A 70 18.22 36.92 5.30
CA ALA A 70 19.34 36.73 4.37
C ALA A 70 20.51 37.70 4.57
N HIS A 71 21.66 37.37 3.97
CA HIS A 71 22.42 38.30 3.09
C HIS A 71 23.41 37.51 2.20
N VAL A 72 23.78 38.06 1.03
CA VAL A 72 24.62 37.41 0.00
C VAL A 72 25.65 38.40 -0.52
N PRO A 73 26.91 37.95 -0.77
CA PRO A 73 27.52 38.17 -2.08
C PRO A 73 28.13 36.88 -2.69
N MET A 74 28.24 36.84 -4.01
CA MET A 74 28.67 35.65 -4.78
C MET A 74 30.18 35.54 -4.99
N MET A 75 30.70 34.31 -5.05
CA MET A 75 31.78 33.93 -5.96
C MET A 75 31.73 32.42 -6.28
N SER A 76 32.26 32.02 -7.43
CA SER A 76 32.46 30.60 -7.82
C SER A 76 33.88 30.43 -8.38
N PRO A 77 34.42 29.21 -8.48
CA PRO A 77 34.26 28.49 -9.76
C PRO A 77 34.22 26.94 -9.71
N ASN A 78 33.74 26.37 -10.82
CA ASN A 78 33.98 25.00 -11.35
C ASN A 78 33.36 23.76 -10.65
N GLY A 79 32.70 22.91 -11.46
CA GLY A 79 32.36 21.51 -11.14
C GLY A 79 30.96 21.10 -11.61
N SER A 80 30.83 20.31 -12.67
CA SER A 80 29.53 19.92 -13.26
C SER A 80 29.23 18.42 -13.21
N MET A 81 28.01 18.07 -12.76
CA MET A 81 27.34 16.78 -12.95
C MET A 81 25.84 17.04 -13.20
N PRO A 82 25.13 16.23 -14.00
CA PRO A 82 23.70 16.40 -14.24
C PRO A 82 22.84 15.88 -13.07
N PRO A 83 21.62 16.41 -12.87
CA PRO A 83 20.71 15.91 -11.83
C PRO A 83 20.15 14.52 -12.19
N ILE A 84 20.23 13.59 -11.23
CA ILE A 84 19.56 12.30 -11.30
C ILE A 84 18.08 12.48 -10.95
N PHE A 85 17.18 11.96 -11.77
CA PHE A 85 15.74 11.95 -11.51
C PHE A 85 15.36 10.69 -10.72
N VAL A 86 14.63 10.84 -9.62
CA VAL A 86 14.15 9.73 -8.78
C VAL A 86 12.62 9.84 -8.66
N PRO A 87 11.85 8.81 -9.09
CA PRO A 87 10.40 8.80 -8.91
C PRO A 87 9.98 8.72 -7.43
N PRO A 88 8.83 9.28 -7.04
CA PRO A 88 8.32 9.17 -5.67
C PRO A 88 7.88 7.74 -5.35
N GLY A 89 8.26 7.23 -4.16
CA GLY A 89 7.76 5.93 -3.68
C GLY A 89 8.54 5.31 -2.51
N TYR A 90 9.85 5.56 -2.38
CA TYR A 90 10.71 4.82 -1.45
C TYR A 90 11.35 5.69 -0.36
N VAL A 91 10.61 5.93 0.72
CA VAL A 91 11.15 6.38 2.02
C VAL A 91 10.47 5.57 3.12
N SER A 92 11.20 4.66 3.78
CA SER A 92 10.59 3.73 4.75
C SER A 92 10.61 4.22 6.19
N GLN A 93 11.55 5.09 6.56
CA GLN A 93 11.66 5.61 7.93
C GLN A 93 12.47 6.91 7.98
N VAL A 94 12.08 7.79 8.91
CA VAL A 94 12.89 8.92 9.38
C VAL A 94 13.09 8.72 10.88
N VAL A 95 14.33 8.83 11.35
CA VAL A 95 14.65 8.81 12.79
C VAL A 95 15.39 10.09 13.15
N GLU A 96 15.02 10.68 14.28
CA GLU A 96 15.55 11.93 14.80
C GLU A 96 16.25 11.62 16.13
N GLU A 97 17.57 11.66 16.13
CA GLU A 97 18.41 11.26 17.27
C GLU A 97 19.50 12.30 17.46
N ASN A 98 19.64 12.84 18.68
CA ASN A 98 20.57 13.92 19.03
C ASN A 98 20.50 15.14 18.09
N GLY A 99 19.30 15.49 17.62
CA GLY A 99 19.05 16.67 16.77
C GLY A 99 19.42 16.51 15.30
N VAL A 100 19.82 15.32 14.85
CA VAL A 100 20.12 15.03 13.44
C VAL A 100 19.06 14.07 12.87
N ARG A 101 18.51 14.40 11.71
CA ARG A 101 17.58 13.54 10.96
C ARG A 101 18.34 12.64 9.99
N LYS A 102 18.01 11.35 9.98
CA LYS A 102 18.53 10.37 9.01
C LYS A 102 17.36 9.72 8.26
N VAL A 103 17.58 9.38 6.99
CA VAL A 103 16.57 8.81 6.07
C VAL A 103 17.19 7.60 5.38
N LEU A 104 16.42 6.52 5.19
CA LEU A 104 16.87 5.27 4.58
C LEU A 104 16.08 4.90 3.32
N VAL A 105 16.78 4.42 2.29
CA VAL A 105 16.25 4.02 0.98
C VAL A 105 16.92 2.71 0.53
N LEU A 106 16.19 1.82 -0.15
CA LEU A 106 16.67 0.52 -0.63
C LEU A 106 16.45 0.38 -2.15
N PRO A 107 17.44 -0.12 -2.94
CA PRO A 107 17.30 -0.36 -4.37
C PRO A 107 16.88 -1.81 -4.70
N HIS A 108 16.33 -2.02 -5.90
CA HIS A 108 15.97 -3.35 -6.42
C HIS A 108 17.01 -3.92 -7.41
N SER A 109 17.05 -5.24 -7.52
CA SER A 109 17.91 -5.99 -8.44
C SER A 109 17.52 -5.86 -9.92
N THR A 110 18.51 -5.95 -10.81
CA THR A 110 18.34 -6.22 -12.25
C THR A 110 19.42 -7.21 -12.69
N GLU A 111 19.03 -8.23 -13.45
CA GLU A 111 19.94 -9.27 -13.96
C GLU A 111 20.55 -8.87 -15.32
N PHE A 112 21.85 -9.11 -15.50
CA PHE A 112 22.51 -9.09 -16.81
C PHE A 112 23.71 -10.05 -16.83
N HIS A 113 23.84 -10.84 -17.91
CA HIS A 113 24.90 -11.84 -18.09
C HIS A 113 26.12 -11.27 -18.88
N PRO A 114 27.38 -11.69 -18.62
CA PRO A 114 28.58 -11.03 -19.18
C PRO A 114 29.25 -11.68 -20.42
N SER A 115 29.84 -10.79 -21.25
CA SER A 115 30.96 -10.83 -22.25
C SER A 115 31.79 -12.11 -22.53
N MET A 116 32.42 -12.33 -23.72
CA MET A 116 33.55 -11.58 -24.33
C MET A 116 33.85 -11.85 -25.86
N HIS A 117 34.87 -11.17 -26.43
CA HIS A 117 35.35 -11.06 -27.85
C HIS A 117 36.49 -12.08 -28.25
N PRO A 118 37.17 -12.11 -29.46
CA PRO A 118 37.36 -11.11 -30.55
C PRO A 118 37.34 -11.69 -32.05
N PRO A 119 38.11 -11.26 -33.11
CA PRO A 119 37.56 -11.03 -34.49
C PRO A 119 38.34 -11.72 -35.68
N PRO A 120 38.45 -11.13 -36.91
CA PRO A 120 37.66 -11.28 -38.17
C PRO A 120 38.42 -12.12 -39.28
N PRO A 121 38.13 -12.13 -40.63
CA PRO A 121 37.18 -11.35 -41.47
C PRO A 121 36.47 -12.08 -42.68
N HIS A 122 35.69 -11.29 -43.45
CA HIS A 122 35.26 -11.41 -44.88
C HIS A 122 34.67 -12.71 -45.49
N VAL A 123 33.50 -12.59 -46.17
CA VAL A 123 33.30 -12.68 -47.66
C VAL A 123 31.80 -12.43 -47.99
N THR A 124 31.44 -12.29 -49.27
CA THR A 124 30.19 -11.69 -49.79
C THR A 124 29.11 -12.67 -50.31
N HIS A 125 27.90 -12.11 -50.50
CA HIS A 125 27.02 -12.24 -51.69
C HIS A 125 25.72 -13.10 -51.72
N PHE A 126 24.72 -12.43 -52.35
CA PHE A 126 23.57 -12.89 -53.15
C PHE A 126 22.17 -13.13 -52.57
N MET A 127 21.19 -13.15 -53.50
CA MET A 127 19.77 -12.76 -53.35
C MET A 127 18.80 -13.94 -53.45
N HIS A 128 17.55 -13.68 -53.04
CA HIS A 128 16.26 -14.26 -53.44
C HIS A 128 16.22 -15.58 -54.25
N HIS A 129 15.32 -16.50 -53.85
CA HIS A 129 14.03 -16.69 -54.55
C HIS A 129 13.04 -17.57 -53.76
N HIS A 130 11.73 -17.31 -53.94
CA HIS A 130 10.59 -18.21 -53.64
C HIS A 130 10.21 -19.00 -54.93
N PRO A 131 9.26 -19.98 -54.96
CA PRO A 131 8.33 -20.48 -53.91
C PRO A 131 8.13 -22.04 -53.83
N ALA A 132 7.24 -22.46 -52.91
CA ALA A 132 6.19 -23.51 -53.05
C ALA A 132 6.43 -25.05 -52.89
N LEU A 133 5.49 -25.63 -52.10
CA LEU A 133 4.83 -26.96 -52.17
C LEU A 133 5.39 -28.22 -51.44
N LEU A 134 4.42 -29.11 -51.14
CA LEU A 134 4.42 -30.33 -50.29
C LEU A 134 4.86 -31.61 -51.05
N PRO A 135 5.31 -32.70 -50.39
CA PRO A 135 4.40 -33.72 -49.80
C PRO A 135 4.88 -34.45 -48.50
N HIS A 136 4.06 -35.39 -47.99
CA HIS A 136 4.33 -36.26 -46.82
C HIS A 136 4.95 -37.65 -47.22
N PRO A 137 4.86 -38.80 -46.48
CA PRO A 137 6.04 -39.40 -45.82
C PRO A 137 6.20 -40.93 -46.06
N PRO A 138 7.15 -41.61 -45.36
CA PRO A 138 7.17 -43.08 -45.20
C PRO A 138 7.00 -43.57 -43.74
N HIS A 139 6.89 -44.91 -43.58
CA HIS A 139 6.44 -45.64 -42.36
C HIS A 139 7.53 -46.47 -41.62
N HIS A 140 7.11 -47.16 -40.53
CA HIS A 140 7.70 -48.36 -39.88
C HIS A 140 8.79 -48.14 -38.79
N VAL A 141 8.97 -48.97 -37.74
CA VAL A 141 8.28 -50.22 -37.27
C VAL A 141 8.46 -50.44 -35.74
N TYR A 142 7.68 -51.36 -35.12
CA TYR A 142 7.93 -51.93 -33.77
C TYR A 142 7.82 -53.49 -33.77
N PRO A 143 8.48 -54.22 -32.82
CA PRO A 143 8.52 -55.70 -32.75
C PRO A 143 7.51 -56.36 -31.73
N PRO A 144 7.41 -57.71 -31.62
CA PRO A 144 6.14 -58.37 -31.18
C PRO A 144 6.17 -59.39 -29.99
N VAL A 145 5.02 -59.49 -29.25
CA VAL A 145 4.15 -60.69 -28.95
C VAL A 145 4.80 -62.00 -28.39
N PRO A 146 4.34 -62.65 -27.28
CA PRO A 146 3.14 -63.55 -27.29
C PRO A 146 2.33 -63.91 -26.00
N GLY A 147 1.08 -64.38 -26.21
CA GLY A 147 0.23 -65.20 -25.27
C GLY A 147 -0.89 -64.44 -24.50
N THR A 148 -2.11 -64.95 -24.23
CA THR A 148 -2.85 -66.23 -24.53
C THR A 148 -4.39 -65.98 -24.70
N GLY A 149 -5.27 -67.01 -24.74
CA GLY A 149 -6.73 -66.95 -25.10
C GLY A 149 -7.71 -66.35 -24.05
N GLU A 150 -9.05 -66.35 -24.19
CA GLU A 150 -10.00 -67.26 -24.91
C GLU A 150 -11.15 -66.54 -25.73
N LEU A 151 -12.38 -67.10 -25.84
CA LEU A 151 -13.39 -66.87 -26.93
C LEU A 151 -14.90 -66.70 -26.47
N PRO A 152 -15.90 -66.38 -27.35
CA PRO A 152 -17.23 -65.76 -27.02
C PRO A 152 -18.47 -66.71 -27.06
N PRO A 153 -19.73 -66.21 -26.85
CA PRO A 153 -20.70 -65.79 -27.93
C PRO A 153 -21.48 -64.46 -27.60
N GLN A 154 -22.28 -63.75 -28.44
CA GLN A 154 -23.46 -64.02 -29.33
C GLN A 154 -24.76 -64.45 -28.58
N PHE A 155 -26.02 -64.10 -28.95
CA PHE A 155 -26.65 -63.55 -30.19
C PHE A 155 -28.10 -62.97 -29.95
N ILE A 156 -28.80 -62.51 -31.02
CA ILE A 156 -30.29 -62.39 -31.22
C ILE A 156 -30.99 -61.14 -30.56
N HIS A 157 -32.08 -60.48 -31.01
CA HIS A 157 -33.00 -60.43 -32.21
C HIS A 157 -33.88 -59.11 -32.14
N GLN A 158 -34.95 -58.73 -32.88
CA GLN A 158 -35.73 -59.23 -34.05
C GLN A 158 -36.30 -58.07 -34.98
N HIS A 159 -37.63 -57.87 -35.13
CA HIS A 159 -38.31 -57.19 -36.27
C HIS A 159 -39.71 -56.49 -35.91
N PRO A 160 -40.67 -56.14 -36.82
CA PRO A 160 -40.91 -54.79 -37.44
C PRO A 160 -42.41 -54.28 -37.38
N PRO A 161 -43.04 -53.51 -38.33
CA PRO A 161 -42.92 -52.08 -38.74
C PRO A 161 -44.22 -51.18 -38.50
N PRO A 162 -44.92 -50.42 -39.42
CA PRO A 162 -45.52 -49.06 -39.15
C PRO A 162 -47.07 -48.94 -39.39
N PRO A 163 -47.76 -47.77 -39.64
CA PRO A 163 -47.61 -46.32 -39.31
C PRO A 163 -48.76 -45.67 -38.43
N PRO A 164 -49.64 -44.69 -38.84
CA PRO A 164 -49.57 -43.25 -38.44
C PRO A 164 -50.83 -42.54 -37.80
N HIS A 165 -50.64 -41.26 -37.37
CA HIS A 165 -51.57 -40.09 -37.33
C HIS A 165 -52.84 -39.97 -36.40
N ILE A 166 -52.97 -38.77 -35.78
CA ILE A 166 -54.17 -37.88 -35.63
C ILE A 166 -55.16 -37.98 -34.41
N PHE A 167 -55.40 -36.81 -33.76
CA PHE A 167 -56.55 -36.33 -32.93
C PHE A 167 -56.91 -37.08 -31.60
N GLN A 168 -57.62 -36.54 -30.58
CA GLN A 168 -58.08 -35.17 -30.22
C GLN A 168 -58.27 -35.03 -28.67
N GLU A 169 -57.76 -33.94 -28.08
CA GLU A 169 -58.48 -32.93 -27.24
C GLU A 169 -59.30 -33.25 -25.93
N GLN A 170 -59.52 -32.17 -25.15
CA GLN A 170 -60.52 -31.90 -24.09
C GLN A 170 -60.35 -32.42 -22.64
N GLU A 171 -60.78 -31.70 -21.58
CA GLU A 171 -60.81 -30.23 -21.30
C GLU A 171 -61.37 -29.89 -19.87
N LEU A 172 -60.97 -28.73 -19.29
CA LEU A 172 -61.78 -27.87 -18.36
C LEU A 172 -62.19 -28.41 -16.96
N ARG A 173 -62.78 -27.64 -16.01
CA ARG A 173 -63.11 -26.18 -15.86
C ARG A 173 -62.98 -25.77 -14.37
N SER A 174 -62.75 -24.50 -14.01
CA SER A 174 -63.79 -23.52 -13.60
C SER A 174 -63.12 -22.22 -13.09
N HIS A 175 -63.66 -20.98 -13.09
CA HIS A 175 -64.80 -20.25 -13.69
C HIS A 175 -64.54 -18.74 -13.44
N GLY A 176 -65.05 -17.73 -14.17
CA GLY A 176 -65.84 -17.69 -15.42
C GLY A 176 -66.62 -16.36 -15.60
N ARG A 177 -67.13 -16.10 -16.83
CA ARG A 177 -68.08 -15.02 -17.27
C ARG A 177 -67.51 -13.58 -17.45
N MET A 178 -67.95 -12.75 -18.42
CA MET A 178 -68.80 -12.97 -19.63
C MET A 178 -68.60 -11.90 -20.75
N ASN A 179 -68.50 -12.38 -22.00
CA ASN A 179 -68.94 -11.86 -23.33
C ASN A 179 -69.10 -10.35 -23.68
N PHE A 180 -68.37 -9.92 -24.73
CA PHE A 180 -68.79 -9.27 -26.01
C PHE A 180 -69.84 -8.12 -26.05
N PRO A 181 -69.64 -7.04 -26.88
CA PRO A 181 -69.71 -7.18 -28.35
C PRO A 181 -68.79 -6.23 -29.19
N GLN A 182 -69.13 -6.13 -30.48
CA GLN A 182 -68.54 -5.31 -31.55
C GLN A 182 -68.70 -3.79 -31.35
N ARG A 183 -67.92 -2.98 -32.13
CA ARG A 183 -68.32 -1.71 -32.81
C ARG A 183 -68.79 -0.52 -31.93
N ASP A 184 -68.74 0.75 -32.35
CA ASP A 184 -68.11 1.47 -33.48
C ASP A 184 -68.00 2.97 -33.10
N GLU A 185 -67.30 3.79 -33.90
CA GLU A 185 -67.43 5.27 -33.99
C GLU A 185 -67.21 6.13 -32.70
N ARG A 186 -66.87 7.43 -32.73
CA ARG A 186 -66.78 8.53 -33.72
C ARG A 186 -65.43 9.27 -33.51
N SER A 187 -64.88 10.16 -34.34
CA SER A 187 -65.16 10.72 -35.70
C SER A 187 -63.98 11.66 -36.04
N MET A 188 -63.56 11.93 -37.28
CA MET A 188 -63.98 11.43 -38.58
C MET A 188 -62.82 11.49 -39.60
N LYS A 189 -63.00 10.71 -40.66
CA LYS A 189 -62.33 10.70 -41.98
C LYS A 189 -62.12 12.13 -42.55
N VAL A 190 -61.22 12.38 -43.50
CA VAL A 190 -61.17 11.85 -44.89
C VAL A 190 -59.70 11.87 -45.37
N GLN A 191 -59.10 10.73 -45.72
CA GLN A 191 -59.09 10.07 -47.04
C GLN A 191 -58.46 10.92 -48.17
N GLU A 192 -57.37 10.40 -48.75
CA GLU A 192 -57.14 10.20 -50.20
C GLU A 192 -57.22 11.38 -51.20
N GLN A 193 -56.37 11.32 -52.23
CA GLN A 193 -56.01 12.43 -53.11
C GLN A 193 -57.18 12.96 -53.98
N LEU A 194 -57.37 14.29 -54.04
CA LEU A 194 -58.15 14.91 -55.13
C LEU A 194 -57.67 16.33 -55.54
N ARG A 195 -57.12 16.40 -56.77
CA ARG A 195 -57.07 17.56 -57.71
C ARG A 195 -56.38 18.90 -57.33
N LYS A 196 -55.27 19.13 -58.05
CA LYS A 196 -54.95 20.29 -58.93
C LYS A 196 -54.78 21.73 -58.36
N LYS A 197 -53.54 22.22 -58.56
CA LYS A 197 -53.13 23.51 -59.22
C LYS A 197 -53.81 24.84 -58.82
N LEU A 198 -53.00 25.84 -58.42
CA LEU A 198 -52.62 27.00 -59.28
C LEU A 198 -51.60 27.98 -58.64
N LYS A 199 -50.65 28.44 -59.48
CA LYS A 199 -49.94 29.75 -59.57
C LYS A 199 -49.51 30.59 -58.34
N ASP A 200 -48.19 30.86 -58.29
CA ASP A 200 -47.51 32.14 -58.59
C ASP A 200 -48.07 33.53 -58.19
N ARG A 201 -47.12 34.35 -57.72
CA ARG A 201 -46.96 35.84 -57.83
C ARG A 201 -47.78 36.80 -56.94
N GLN A 202 -47.08 37.35 -55.93
CA GLN A 202 -46.51 38.73 -55.88
C GLN A 202 -47.45 39.98 -55.89
N ILE A 203 -46.95 41.07 -55.24
CA ILE A 203 -47.26 42.52 -55.41
C ILE A 203 -48.27 43.18 -54.42
N SER A 204 -47.72 44.08 -53.57
CA SER A 204 -48.26 45.39 -53.10
C SER A 204 -49.56 45.48 -52.25
N ALA A 205 -49.81 46.49 -51.39
CA ALA A 205 -49.00 47.34 -50.48
C ALA A 205 -49.94 48.24 -49.62
N HIS A 206 -49.35 49.18 -48.85
CA HIS A 206 -49.92 50.44 -48.31
C HIS A 206 -50.78 50.45 -47.02
N ASN A 207 -50.24 51.17 -46.01
CA ASN A 207 -50.89 52.22 -45.19
C ASN A 207 -52.02 51.80 -44.17
N ASN A 208 -52.17 52.41 -42.98
CA ASN A 208 -51.51 53.56 -42.36
C ASN A 208 -51.83 53.69 -40.83
N ASN A 209 -51.02 54.46 -40.08
CA ASN A 209 -51.39 55.30 -38.90
C ASN A 209 -51.96 54.63 -37.61
N LYS A 210 -51.30 54.76 -36.43
CA LYS A 210 -51.39 55.84 -35.38
C LYS A 210 -52.30 55.47 -34.19
N LEU A 211 -52.11 55.91 -32.93
CA LEU A 211 -51.05 56.62 -32.19
C LEU A 211 -51.28 56.40 -30.67
N HIS A 212 -50.26 56.49 -29.78
CA HIS A 212 -50.33 57.25 -28.49
C HIS A 212 -48.99 57.28 -27.72
N SER A 213 -48.78 58.34 -26.91
CA SER A 213 -47.56 58.73 -26.16
C SER A 213 -47.86 60.00 -25.31
N PRO A 214 -46.95 60.58 -24.47
CA PRO A 214 -45.59 60.18 -24.04
C PRO A 214 -45.60 59.68 -22.57
N PRO A 215 -45.07 60.30 -21.46
CA PRO A 215 -44.38 61.59 -21.21
C PRO A 215 -42.82 61.48 -21.14
N SER A 216 -42.11 62.45 -20.56
CA SER A 216 -40.63 62.52 -20.52
C SER A 216 -40.02 63.55 -19.53
N SER A 217 -38.68 63.56 -19.36
CA SER A 217 -37.79 64.63 -18.81
C SER A 217 -37.51 64.62 -17.27
N PRO A 218 -36.44 65.28 -16.73
CA PRO A 218 -35.57 66.30 -17.38
C PRO A 218 -34.04 66.33 -17.08
N HIS A 219 -33.27 66.96 -18.01
CA HIS A 219 -32.12 67.92 -17.83
C HIS A 219 -30.88 67.60 -16.94
N LYS A 220 -29.70 68.24 -17.08
CA LYS A 220 -29.15 69.40 -17.87
C LYS A 220 -27.60 69.23 -17.96
N ALA A 221 -26.73 70.03 -18.59
CA ALA A 221 -26.75 71.29 -19.37
C ALA A 221 -25.48 71.35 -20.30
N HIS A 222 -25.32 72.39 -21.14
CA HIS A 222 -24.05 72.71 -21.83
C HIS A 222 -23.95 74.24 -22.12
N ILE A 223 -22.88 74.90 -21.66
CA ILE A 223 -22.58 76.36 -21.69
C ILE A 223 -21.04 76.49 -21.55
N ALA A 224 -20.24 77.40 -22.13
CA ALA A 224 -20.30 78.32 -23.29
C ALA A 224 -18.80 78.62 -23.70
N ALA A 225 -18.26 79.73 -24.20
CA ALA A 225 -18.69 81.11 -24.50
C ALA A 225 -17.84 81.71 -25.67
N ASN A 226 -17.32 82.95 -25.58
CA ASN A 226 -16.66 83.68 -26.69
C ASN A 226 -15.46 84.58 -26.24
N SER A 227 -14.65 84.97 -27.23
CA SER A 227 -13.92 86.26 -27.42
C SER A 227 -12.62 86.65 -26.67
N HIS A 228 -11.60 86.96 -27.50
CA HIS A 228 -10.64 88.09 -27.50
C HIS A 228 -9.61 88.42 -26.38
N MET A 229 -8.37 88.66 -26.88
CA MET A 229 -7.41 89.75 -26.55
C MET A 229 -6.33 89.63 -25.43
N GLN A 230 -5.12 90.01 -25.87
CA GLN A 230 -3.96 90.61 -25.17
C GLN A 230 -2.97 89.80 -24.28
N ASN A 231 -1.71 89.86 -24.76
CA ASN A 231 -0.45 90.14 -24.04
C ASN A 231 0.12 89.18 -22.95
N GLY A 232 1.24 88.53 -23.32
CA GLY A 232 2.55 89.05 -22.85
C GLY A 232 3.54 88.10 -22.16
N TYR A 233 4.65 87.77 -22.85
CA TYR A 233 5.97 87.35 -22.30
C TYR A 233 6.05 85.99 -21.53
N THR A 234 7.16 85.23 -21.47
CA THR A 234 8.56 85.44 -21.92
C THR A 234 9.32 84.11 -22.20
N LYS A 235 10.39 84.18 -23.02
CA LYS A 235 11.61 83.31 -23.08
C LYS A 235 11.56 81.88 -23.69
N GLY A 236 12.57 81.60 -24.55
CA GLY A 236 13.04 80.27 -25.00
C GLY A 236 14.23 79.75 -24.17
N PRO A 237 15.06 78.78 -24.64
CA PRO A 237 15.89 78.83 -25.88
C PRO A 237 15.64 77.64 -26.87
N HIS A 238 16.08 77.62 -28.14
CA HIS A 238 17.44 77.48 -28.75
C HIS A 238 18.25 76.25 -28.24
N LEU A 239 19.02 75.50 -29.05
CA LEU A 239 19.80 75.82 -30.27
C LEU A 239 19.72 74.75 -31.40
N THR A 240 20.17 75.11 -32.61
CA THR A 240 20.44 74.21 -33.76
C THR A 240 21.79 74.53 -34.42
N GLY A 241 22.46 73.55 -35.03
CA GLY A 241 23.76 73.70 -35.72
C GLY A 241 23.66 73.78 -37.26
N GLY A 242 24.66 74.38 -37.93
CA GLY A 242 24.66 74.65 -39.38
C GLY A 242 25.52 73.69 -40.24
N PRO A 243 25.61 73.97 -41.56
CA PRO A 243 26.92 74.15 -42.19
C PRO A 243 27.08 75.52 -42.91
N ILE A 244 28.06 75.65 -43.83
CA ILE A 244 29.03 76.76 -43.77
C ILE A 244 29.70 77.16 -45.13
N LYS A 245 29.83 78.48 -45.40
CA LYS A 245 30.67 79.19 -46.45
C LYS A 245 30.22 79.04 -47.93
N LEU A 246 30.62 79.87 -48.91
CA LEU A 246 31.63 80.96 -49.07
C LEU A 246 30.96 82.33 -49.43
N LYS A 247 31.49 83.54 -49.09
CA LYS A 247 32.61 84.34 -49.69
C LYS A 247 32.49 84.55 -51.21
N GLN A 248 32.74 85.73 -51.83
CA GLN A 248 33.18 87.10 -51.42
C GLN A 248 32.84 88.08 -52.61
N ALA A 249 32.97 89.43 -52.64
CA ALA A 249 33.51 90.45 -51.72
C ALA A 249 32.75 91.83 -51.83
N THR A 250 33.34 92.88 -52.43
CA THR A 250 32.90 94.30 -52.38
C THR A 250 33.42 95.14 -53.57
N ARG A 251 32.68 96.18 -54.01
CA ARG A 251 33.12 97.60 -53.98
C ARG A 251 31.99 98.58 -54.31
N ILE A 252 32.13 99.83 -53.89
CA ILE A 252 31.17 100.94 -54.06
C ILE A 252 31.83 102.05 -54.90
N ARG A 253 31.05 102.77 -55.73
CA ARG A 253 31.40 104.11 -56.28
C ARG A 253 30.13 104.98 -56.31
N GLY A 254 30.27 106.29 -56.12
CA GLY A 254 29.16 107.19 -55.80
C GLY A 254 28.59 108.03 -56.96
N SER A 255 27.51 108.74 -56.63
CA SER A 255 26.81 109.84 -57.32
C SER A 255 27.70 111.10 -57.53
N PRO A 256 27.25 112.31 -57.98
CA PRO A 256 25.90 112.94 -58.04
C PRO A 256 25.60 113.51 -59.46
N PRO A 257 24.75 114.55 -59.73
CA PRO A 257 23.82 115.39 -58.92
C PRO A 257 22.38 115.44 -59.53
N ALA A 258 21.58 116.52 -59.42
CA ALA A 258 20.98 117.24 -58.27
C ALA A 258 20.73 118.74 -58.63
N GLU A 259 19.64 119.35 -58.13
CA GLU A 259 19.20 120.71 -58.50
C GLU A 259 18.74 121.55 -57.28
N ASN A 260 19.12 122.85 -57.26
CA ASN A 260 18.60 124.02 -56.53
C ASN A 260 18.52 124.01 -54.97
N GLU A 261 18.68 125.13 -54.23
CA GLU A 261 19.10 126.52 -54.54
C GLU A 261 19.62 127.24 -53.25
N CYS A 262 20.36 128.36 -53.40
CA CYS A 262 20.76 129.44 -52.43
C CYS A 262 21.14 129.10 -50.96
N GLY A 263 22.25 129.57 -50.35
CA GLY A 263 23.24 130.62 -50.72
C GLY A 263 22.92 131.99 -50.08
N ASP A 264 23.85 132.79 -49.55
CA ASP A 264 25.32 132.64 -49.31
C ASP A 264 25.81 133.74 -48.30
N GLY A 265 27.10 133.79 -47.89
CA GLY A 265 27.60 134.88 -47.00
C GLY A 265 29.07 134.85 -46.50
N GLU A 266 29.88 135.80 -47.00
CA GLU A 266 31.07 136.54 -46.45
C GLU A 266 32.13 135.81 -45.55
N SER A 267 33.46 135.97 -45.69
CA SER A 267 34.25 137.21 -45.95
C SER A 267 35.73 136.95 -46.41
N GLU A 268 36.47 138.02 -46.76
CA GLU A 268 37.84 138.10 -47.36
C GLU A 268 38.96 138.45 -46.28
N PRO A 269 40.25 138.79 -46.56
CA PRO A 269 41.28 138.23 -47.49
C PRO A 269 42.81 138.37 -47.09
N LYS A 270 43.74 137.94 -47.99
CA LYS A 270 45.10 138.53 -48.30
C LYS A 270 46.21 138.48 -47.18
N LYS A 271 47.52 138.70 -47.42
CA LYS A 271 48.37 138.98 -48.61
C LYS A 271 49.85 138.59 -48.40
N LEU A 272 50.62 138.34 -49.48
CA LEU A 272 51.98 138.92 -49.71
C LEU A 272 52.40 138.81 -51.20
N GLN A 273 53.62 139.26 -51.57
CA GLN A 273 54.23 139.39 -52.91
C GLN A 273 55.79 139.37 -52.77
N ASP A 274 56.67 139.21 -53.77
CA ASP A 274 56.56 139.03 -55.25
C ASP A 274 57.79 138.26 -55.83
N LEU A 275 57.62 137.59 -56.96
CA LEU A 275 58.59 137.36 -58.07
C LEU A 275 57.73 137.14 -59.33
N SER A 276 58.16 137.62 -60.50
CA SER A 276 57.24 137.80 -61.65
C SER A 276 57.62 136.97 -62.91
N PRO A 277 57.25 135.68 -63.00
CA PRO A 277 57.42 134.83 -64.20
C PRO A 277 56.19 134.81 -65.14
N SER A 278 56.33 134.30 -66.38
CA SER A 278 55.25 134.25 -67.38
C SER A 278 55.21 132.96 -68.23
N MET A 279 54.06 132.67 -68.87
CA MET A 279 53.80 131.41 -69.59
C MET A 279 53.01 131.65 -70.88
N ALA A 280 53.32 130.89 -71.94
CA ALA A 280 52.66 130.98 -73.24
C ALA A 280 51.32 130.20 -73.31
N LYS A 281 50.54 130.44 -74.36
CA LYS A 281 49.28 129.74 -74.63
C LYS A 281 49.52 128.25 -74.95
N PRO A 282 48.70 127.30 -74.45
CA PRO A 282 48.86 125.88 -74.77
C PRO A 282 48.48 125.57 -76.22
N LEU A 283 49.24 124.68 -76.86
CA LEU A 283 48.94 124.12 -78.18
C LEU A 283 48.10 122.84 -78.04
N VAL A 284 47.12 122.66 -78.92
CA VAL A 284 46.30 121.44 -79.06
C VAL A 284 46.79 120.67 -80.30
N SER A 285 46.90 119.37 -80.18
CA SER A 285 47.33 118.43 -81.23
C SER A 285 46.63 117.07 -81.05
N ASN A 286 46.65 116.20 -82.05
CA ASN A 286 46.03 114.87 -82.02
C ASN A 286 44.61 114.90 -81.41
N LEU A 287 43.75 115.71 -82.05
CA LEU A 287 42.37 115.91 -81.65
C LEU A 287 41.49 114.82 -82.28
N GLU A 288 40.79 114.08 -81.44
CA GLU A 288 39.90 112.98 -81.83
C GLU A 288 38.50 113.23 -81.24
N ALA A 289 37.53 112.36 -81.55
CA ALA A 289 36.18 112.46 -80.99
C ALA A 289 36.12 112.30 -79.45
N ARG A 290 37.09 111.64 -78.82
CA ARG A 290 37.13 111.42 -77.35
C ARG A 290 38.49 111.73 -76.69
N SER A 291 39.42 112.31 -77.44
CA SER A 291 40.83 112.52 -77.04
C SER A 291 41.37 113.87 -77.53
N ALA A 292 42.34 114.46 -76.81
CA ALA A 292 43.12 115.60 -77.30
C ALA A 292 44.47 115.73 -76.58
N VAL A 293 45.56 115.99 -77.30
CA VAL A 293 46.90 116.19 -76.72
C VAL A 293 47.23 117.68 -76.58
N LEU A 294 47.66 118.08 -75.39
CA LEU A 294 48.04 119.44 -75.02
C LEU A 294 49.54 119.55 -74.72
N SER A 295 50.14 120.70 -75.07
CA SER A 295 51.55 121.03 -74.76
C SER A 295 51.75 122.51 -74.45
N TRP A 296 52.67 122.85 -73.55
CA TRP A 296 52.91 124.22 -73.07
C TRP A 296 54.37 124.45 -72.61
N ASN A 297 54.79 125.71 -72.40
CA ASN A 297 56.15 126.07 -71.95
C ASN A 297 56.18 127.40 -71.15
N VAL A 298 57.13 127.54 -70.22
CA VAL A 298 57.31 128.68 -69.28
C VAL A 298 58.65 129.36 -69.56
N GLN A 299 58.74 130.68 -69.35
CA GLN A 299 59.99 131.45 -69.53
C GLN A 299 60.25 132.38 -68.32
N ILE A 300 61.52 132.50 -67.91
CA ILE A 300 61.98 133.33 -66.78
C ILE A 300 63.15 134.19 -67.26
N THR A 301 63.17 135.47 -66.92
CA THR A 301 64.23 136.42 -67.31
C THR A 301 64.77 137.14 -66.08
N SER A 302 66.10 137.19 -65.93
CA SER A 302 66.80 137.98 -64.89
C SER A 302 67.71 139.04 -65.54
N GLN A 303 68.13 140.04 -64.77
CA GLN A 303 69.05 141.09 -65.23
C GLN A 303 70.41 141.02 -64.53
N ASN A 304 71.43 141.45 -65.28
CA ASN A 304 72.87 141.52 -64.95
C ASN A 304 73.64 140.18 -64.87
N ARG A 305 74.93 140.26 -65.25
CA ARG A 305 75.87 139.15 -65.44
C ARG A 305 76.99 139.19 -64.40
N GLU A 306 77.29 138.05 -63.78
CA GLU A 306 78.57 137.32 -63.92
C GLU A 306 78.40 135.89 -63.33
N SER A 307 79.41 135.03 -63.41
CA SER A 307 79.21 133.56 -63.38
C SER A 307 80.42 132.79 -62.80
N PRO A 308 80.33 131.49 -62.43
CA PRO A 308 79.19 130.56 -62.59
C PRO A 308 78.83 129.66 -61.37
N THR A 309 77.86 128.77 -61.57
CA THR A 309 77.50 127.53 -60.82
C THR A 309 76.57 127.59 -59.59
N SER A 310 75.69 126.57 -59.57
CA SER A 310 74.89 126.01 -58.47
C SER A 310 73.49 126.62 -58.15
N HIS A 311 72.49 125.73 -58.19
CA HIS A 311 71.14 125.74 -57.61
C HIS A 311 70.19 126.95 -57.79
N LEU A 312 69.23 126.78 -58.71
CA LEU A 312 67.84 127.22 -58.50
C LEU A 312 67.02 126.03 -57.98
N PRO A 313 66.31 126.14 -56.83
CA PRO A 313 65.49 125.06 -56.30
C PRO A 313 64.02 125.14 -56.77
N GLY A 314 63.44 123.99 -57.12
CA GLY A 314 62.01 123.84 -57.42
C GLY A 314 61.73 123.41 -58.86
N ALA A 315 61.04 122.28 -59.02
CA ALA A 315 60.43 121.88 -60.30
C ALA A 315 59.05 122.51 -60.43
N PHE A 316 58.67 122.92 -61.65
CA PHE A 316 57.33 123.44 -61.91
C PHE A 316 56.30 122.29 -61.90
N MET A 317 55.27 122.44 -61.07
CA MET A 317 54.08 121.58 -61.11
C MET A 317 53.02 122.25 -61.97
N TYR A 318 52.64 121.58 -63.06
CA TYR A 318 51.60 122.01 -63.99
C TYR A 318 50.26 121.35 -63.67
N GLU A 319 49.20 122.16 -63.63
CA GLU A 319 47.82 121.71 -63.45
C GLU A 319 46.97 122.12 -64.67
N VAL A 320 46.52 121.13 -65.44
CA VAL A 320 45.64 121.34 -66.61
C VAL A 320 44.20 121.34 -66.13
N THR A 321 43.47 122.44 -66.35
CA THR A 321 42.07 122.57 -65.96
C THR A 321 41.18 122.77 -67.18
N VAL A 322 40.10 121.98 -67.27
CA VAL A 322 39.28 121.76 -68.47
C VAL A 322 37.80 122.07 -68.16
N SER A 323 37.12 122.79 -69.05
CA SER A 323 35.67 123.09 -68.98
C SER A 323 35.01 122.80 -70.32
N ASN A 324 33.83 122.21 -70.32
CA ASN A 324 32.95 122.09 -71.50
C ASN A 324 31.70 122.98 -71.42
N ASN A 325 31.61 123.86 -70.41
CA ASN A 325 30.50 124.79 -70.22
C ASN A 325 30.89 126.22 -70.69
N GLY A 326 31.59 126.31 -71.83
CA GLY A 326 32.10 127.56 -72.39
C GLY A 326 33.25 128.21 -71.61
N LYS A 327 33.70 129.37 -72.10
CA LYS A 327 34.88 130.12 -71.61
C LYS A 327 34.87 130.44 -70.10
N ASN A 328 33.68 130.67 -69.53
CA ASN A 328 33.50 131.02 -68.12
C ASN A 328 32.93 129.86 -67.28
N GLY A 329 32.87 128.64 -67.83
CA GLY A 329 32.34 127.47 -67.14
C GLY A 329 33.21 126.99 -65.98
N LYS A 330 32.68 126.10 -65.13
CA LYS A 330 33.43 125.50 -64.02
C LYS A 330 34.50 124.54 -64.56
N PHE A 331 35.74 125.02 -64.64
CA PHE A 331 36.92 124.22 -64.96
C PHE A 331 37.18 123.15 -63.89
N LYS A 332 37.43 121.91 -64.34
CA LYS A 332 37.81 120.76 -63.50
C LYS A 332 39.29 120.42 -63.76
N PRO A 333 40.07 120.02 -62.75
CA PRO A 333 41.42 119.49 -62.98
C PRO A 333 41.32 118.18 -63.78
N ALA A 334 42.12 118.09 -64.85
CA ALA A 334 42.21 116.91 -65.71
C ALA A 334 43.60 116.25 -65.65
N TYR A 335 44.64 117.03 -65.32
CA TYR A 335 46.00 116.54 -65.09
C TYR A 335 46.70 117.43 -64.06
N SER A 336 47.58 116.84 -63.25
CA SER A 336 48.51 117.55 -62.38
C SER A 336 49.83 116.77 -62.30
N GLY A 337 50.96 117.43 -62.57
CA GLY A 337 52.28 116.80 -62.65
C GLY A 337 53.35 117.74 -63.21
N ASP A 338 54.57 117.26 -63.35
CA ASP A 338 55.75 118.01 -63.80
C ASP A 338 55.96 118.03 -65.32
N ALA A 339 55.30 117.14 -66.07
CA ALA A 339 55.41 117.09 -67.53
C ALA A 339 54.76 118.30 -68.22
N THR A 340 55.37 118.76 -69.31
CA THR A 340 54.91 119.88 -70.16
C THR A 340 53.89 119.48 -71.23
N THR A 341 53.42 118.23 -71.21
CA THR A 341 52.43 117.69 -72.14
C THR A 341 51.43 116.78 -71.43
N CYS A 342 50.17 116.77 -71.88
CA CYS A 342 49.10 115.93 -71.33
C CYS A 342 48.18 115.43 -72.44
N THR A 343 47.76 114.16 -72.37
CA THR A 343 46.66 113.64 -73.20
C THR A 343 45.37 113.65 -72.39
N LEU A 344 44.40 114.44 -72.83
CA LEU A 344 43.02 114.37 -72.37
C LEU A 344 42.33 113.17 -73.02
N THR A 345 41.56 112.44 -72.23
CA THR A 345 40.74 111.27 -72.62
C THR A 345 39.35 111.38 -71.97
N ASP A 346 38.43 110.49 -72.32
CA ASP A 346 37.01 110.54 -71.92
C ASP A 346 36.31 111.87 -72.25
N LEU A 347 36.77 112.55 -73.31
CA LEU A 347 36.09 113.72 -73.84
C LEU A 347 34.78 113.27 -74.53
N ARG A 348 33.75 114.13 -74.48
CA ARG A 348 32.52 113.94 -75.23
C ARG A 348 32.76 114.28 -76.70
N PRO A 349 32.22 113.51 -77.67
CA PRO A 349 32.19 113.91 -79.08
C PRO A 349 31.47 115.24 -79.32
N ALA A 350 31.83 115.92 -80.41
CA ALA A 350 31.21 117.17 -80.88
C ALA A 350 30.98 118.24 -79.78
N THR A 351 31.95 118.41 -78.87
CA THR A 351 31.82 119.24 -77.66
C THR A 351 32.95 120.26 -77.56
N ASP A 352 32.60 121.52 -77.27
CA ASP A 352 33.56 122.63 -77.13
C ASP A 352 34.31 122.61 -75.79
N TYR A 353 35.52 122.07 -75.79
CA TYR A 353 36.40 122.03 -74.65
C TYR A 353 37.29 123.27 -74.57
N HIS A 354 37.34 123.85 -73.38
CA HIS A 354 38.07 125.06 -73.02
C HIS A 354 39.11 124.68 -71.95
N VAL A 355 40.38 125.03 -72.17
CA VAL A 355 41.48 124.55 -71.34
C VAL A 355 42.49 125.65 -71.03
N ARG A 356 42.96 125.67 -69.77
CA ARG A 356 44.05 126.51 -69.29
C ARG A 356 44.99 125.69 -68.40
N VAL A 357 46.27 126.03 -68.41
CA VAL A 357 47.31 125.38 -67.61
C VAL A 357 47.76 126.33 -66.51
N THR A 358 47.94 125.83 -65.30
CA THR A 358 48.49 126.59 -64.16
C THR A 358 49.86 126.02 -63.78
N ALA A 359 50.93 126.80 -63.90
CA ALA A 359 52.28 126.42 -63.46
C ALA A 359 52.54 126.96 -62.05
N ARG A 360 52.83 126.07 -61.10
CA ARG A 360 53.06 126.39 -59.69
C ARG A 360 54.51 126.05 -59.30
N CYS A 361 55.20 126.96 -58.62
CA CYS A 361 56.53 126.73 -58.06
C CYS A 361 56.63 127.42 -56.68
N PRO A 362 56.49 126.68 -55.56
CA PRO A 362 56.53 127.28 -54.23
C PRO A 362 57.84 128.05 -53.98
N PRO A 363 57.81 129.24 -53.35
CA PRO A 363 56.69 129.87 -52.67
C PRO A 363 55.80 130.79 -53.53
N LEU A 364 55.94 130.77 -54.87
CA LEU A 364 55.25 131.72 -55.75
C LEU A 364 53.81 131.30 -56.10
N GLU A 365 52.93 132.31 -56.21
CA GLU A 365 51.58 132.11 -56.73
C GLU A 365 51.62 131.67 -58.21
N GLY A 366 50.68 130.81 -58.59
CA GLY A 366 50.76 130.06 -59.85
C GLY A 366 50.48 130.90 -61.10
N ILE A 367 51.34 130.78 -62.11
CA ILE A 367 51.16 131.39 -63.43
C ILE A 367 50.03 130.65 -64.15
N ILE A 368 49.02 131.35 -64.67
CA ILE A 368 47.95 130.74 -65.48
C ILE A 368 48.17 131.10 -66.95
N SER A 369 48.04 130.12 -67.85
CA SER A 369 48.13 130.34 -69.30
C SER A 369 46.92 131.09 -69.83
N GLU A 370 47.03 131.66 -71.03
CA GLU A 370 45.84 131.96 -71.82
C GLU A 370 44.96 130.72 -72.02
N LEU A 371 43.66 130.97 -72.22
CA LEU A 371 42.68 129.95 -72.53
C LEU A 371 42.81 129.49 -74.00
N VAL A 372 42.97 128.18 -74.22
CA VAL A 372 42.79 127.54 -75.52
C VAL A 372 41.42 126.86 -75.58
N SER A 373 40.81 126.82 -76.76
CA SER A 373 39.50 126.21 -77.00
C SER A 373 39.54 125.36 -78.26
N PHE A 374 38.99 124.14 -78.19
CA PHE A 374 38.92 123.19 -79.28
C PHE A 374 37.61 122.39 -79.22
N THR A 375 37.14 121.89 -80.36
CA THR A 375 35.92 121.10 -80.46
C THR A 375 36.29 119.68 -80.86
N THR A 376 35.91 118.67 -80.06
CA THR A 376 36.11 117.26 -80.40
C THR A 376 35.32 116.86 -81.65
N GLU A 377 35.81 115.86 -82.39
CA GLU A 377 35.13 115.34 -83.57
C GLU A 377 33.85 114.55 -83.20
N SER A 378 33.03 114.20 -84.20
CA SER A 378 31.88 113.28 -84.01
C SER A 378 32.32 111.82 -84.13
N CYS A 379 31.62 110.89 -83.49
CA CYS A 379 31.89 109.45 -83.64
C CYS A 379 30.62 108.64 -83.99
N GLU A 380 30.76 107.32 -84.10
CA GLU A 380 29.65 106.38 -84.26
C GLU A 380 28.65 106.49 -83.08
N PRO A 381 27.37 106.08 -83.25
CA PRO A 381 26.37 106.18 -82.19
C PRO A 381 26.66 105.23 -81.02
N ASP A 382 26.02 105.46 -79.88
CA ASP A 382 26.05 104.48 -78.78
C ASP A 382 25.14 103.26 -79.11
N SER A 383 25.45 102.09 -78.55
CA SER A 383 24.68 100.86 -78.76
C SER A 383 23.23 101.00 -78.27
N PRO A 384 22.22 100.70 -79.11
CA PRO A 384 20.81 100.84 -78.74
C PRO A 384 20.39 99.80 -77.69
N ALA A 385 19.40 100.18 -76.88
CA ALA A 385 18.73 99.24 -75.98
C ALA A 385 18.01 98.14 -76.77
N PRO A 386 17.97 96.89 -76.27
CA PRO A 386 17.43 95.76 -77.03
C PRO A 386 15.95 95.94 -77.43
N PRO A 387 15.54 95.40 -78.59
CA PRO A 387 14.22 95.63 -79.17
C PRO A 387 13.13 94.97 -78.33
N LYS A 388 12.13 95.74 -77.89
CA LYS A 388 11.01 95.24 -77.09
C LYS A 388 9.89 94.70 -77.97
N LEU A 389 9.38 93.51 -77.65
CA LEU A 389 8.15 92.98 -78.21
C LEU A 389 6.95 93.83 -77.77
N THR A 390 6.15 94.28 -78.73
CA THR A 390 4.91 95.04 -78.48
C THR A 390 3.65 94.23 -78.77
N ASN A 391 3.71 93.29 -79.72
CA ASN A 391 2.62 92.39 -80.07
C ASN A 391 3.17 91.13 -80.78
N ARG A 392 2.55 89.96 -80.57
CA ARG A 392 2.89 88.68 -81.19
C ARG A 392 1.66 88.03 -81.82
N SER A 393 1.84 87.36 -82.95
CA SER A 393 0.83 86.48 -83.55
C SER A 393 1.43 85.12 -83.93
N ARG A 394 0.64 84.25 -84.55
CA ARG A 394 1.08 82.95 -85.05
C ARG A 394 2.15 83.02 -86.15
N ASN A 395 2.30 84.14 -86.86
CA ASN A 395 3.28 84.29 -87.94
C ASN A 395 4.00 85.65 -87.99
N CYS A 396 3.88 86.49 -86.95
CA CYS A 396 4.58 87.76 -86.88
C CYS A 396 4.97 88.18 -85.45
N LEU A 397 6.03 88.98 -85.36
CA LEU A 397 6.49 89.65 -84.14
C LEU A 397 6.65 91.15 -84.43
N ASN A 398 6.01 91.99 -83.62
CA ASN A 398 6.14 93.45 -83.69
C ASN A 398 7.18 93.93 -82.66
N LEU A 399 8.32 94.40 -83.14
CA LEU A 399 9.44 94.87 -82.31
C LEU A 399 9.54 96.40 -82.35
N GLN A 400 9.86 97.01 -81.21
CA GLN A 400 10.03 98.47 -81.07
C GLN A 400 11.24 98.78 -80.18
N TRP A 401 12.02 99.79 -80.56
CA TRP A 401 13.23 100.21 -79.85
C TRP A 401 13.24 101.73 -79.62
N ARG A 402 14.25 102.19 -78.87
CA ARG A 402 14.47 103.63 -78.59
C ARG A 402 15.73 104.10 -79.32
N THR A 403 15.84 105.42 -79.47
CA THR A 403 17.01 106.06 -80.09
C THR A 403 18.15 106.14 -79.10
N SER A 404 19.34 105.68 -79.53
CA SER A 404 20.61 105.92 -78.83
C SER A 404 20.99 107.40 -78.82
N ASN A 405 21.98 107.73 -78.02
CA ASN A 405 22.78 108.94 -78.19
C ASN A 405 23.53 108.89 -79.55
N ASP A 406 23.59 110.01 -80.27
CA ASP A 406 24.06 110.09 -81.66
C ASP A 406 25.51 110.59 -81.80
N ASN A 407 26.14 111.01 -80.69
CA ASN A 407 27.57 111.35 -80.62
C ASN A 407 28.03 112.41 -81.66
N GLY A 408 27.15 113.37 -81.96
CA GLY A 408 27.45 114.53 -82.80
C GLY A 408 27.06 114.39 -84.28
N SER A 409 26.89 113.16 -84.78
CA SER A 409 26.35 112.89 -86.12
C SER A 409 25.02 112.16 -86.00
N LYS A 410 23.96 112.79 -86.53
CA LYS A 410 22.57 112.34 -86.37
C LYS A 410 22.36 110.91 -86.86
N ILE A 411 21.75 110.07 -86.01
CA ILE A 411 21.39 108.69 -86.38
C ILE A 411 20.46 108.69 -87.61
N ASN A 412 20.93 108.08 -88.69
CA ASN A 412 20.26 108.00 -90.00
C ASN A 412 19.58 106.63 -90.24
N GLY A 413 19.91 105.60 -89.44
CA GLY A 413 19.28 104.28 -89.54
C GLY A 413 19.52 103.36 -88.33
N TYR A 414 18.83 102.23 -88.33
CA TYR A 414 19.01 101.11 -87.40
C TYR A 414 19.11 99.82 -88.20
N LEU A 415 19.99 98.90 -87.78
CA LEU A 415 20.15 97.55 -88.33
C LEU A 415 19.63 96.52 -87.34
N LEU A 416 18.53 95.84 -87.66
CA LEU A 416 17.92 94.78 -86.86
C LEU A 416 18.20 93.42 -87.50
N GLU A 417 18.78 92.52 -86.71
CA GLU A 417 19.09 91.14 -87.11
C GLU A 417 18.35 90.12 -86.25
N TRP A 418 18.21 88.89 -86.79
CA TRP A 418 17.52 87.78 -86.14
C TRP A 418 18.15 86.41 -86.41
N ASP A 419 17.91 85.45 -85.50
CA ASP A 419 18.19 84.01 -85.66
C ASP A 419 16.95 83.18 -85.26
N GLU A 420 16.88 81.92 -85.68
CA GLU A 420 15.86 80.92 -85.29
C GLU A 420 16.03 80.41 -83.84
N GLY A 421 16.66 81.20 -82.96
CA GLY A 421 16.87 80.88 -81.56
C GLY A 421 17.80 79.68 -81.30
N LYS A 422 18.55 79.25 -82.31
CA LYS A 422 19.43 78.06 -82.31
C LYS A 422 20.90 78.42 -82.11
N HIS A 423 21.22 79.71 -81.94
CA HIS A 423 22.58 80.26 -81.97
C HIS A 423 23.23 80.11 -83.36
N GLY A 424 22.42 80.22 -84.41
CA GLY A 424 22.88 80.29 -85.80
C GLY A 424 23.46 81.67 -86.16
N PRO A 425 23.96 81.83 -87.40
CA PRO A 425 24.37 83.14 -87.89
C PRO A 425 23.15 84.07 -87.98
N PHE A 426 23.24 85.21 -87.31
CA PHE A 426 22.25 86.27 -87.38
C PHE A 426 22.08 86.75 -88.84
N LYS A 427 20.82 86.93 -89.25
CA LYS A 427 20.40 87.39 -90.57
C LYS A 427 19.80 88.79 -90.42
N GLU A 428 20.06 89.71 -91.34
CA GLU A 428 19.32 90.97 -91.39
C GLU A 428 17.81 90.70 -91.60
N CYS A 429 16.94 91.44 -90.92
CA CYS A 429 15.53 91.56 -91.29
C CYS A 429 15.08 92.99 -91.57
N TYR A 430 15.81 94.00 -91.11
CA TYR A 430 15.46 95.39 -91.34
C TYR A 430 16.67 96.32 -91.22
N PHE A 431 16.85 97.18 -92.22
CA PHE A 431 17.74 98.34 -92.15
C PHE A 431 16.98 99.62 -92.53
N GLY A 432 16.96 100.63 -91.65
CA GLY A 432 16.30 101.92 -91.94
C GLY A 432 15.99 102.79 -90.72
N HIS A 433 15.36 103.95 -90.94
CA HIS A 433 15.18 105.03 -89.95
C HIS A 433 13.98 104.88 -88.98
N LEU A 434 13.03 103.98 -89.25
CA LEU A 434 11.91 103.69 -88.33
C LEU A 434 12.40 103.05 -87.03
N LYS A 435 11.68 103.29 -85.93
CA LYS A 435 11.99 102.79 -84.57
C LYS A 435 11.19 101.54 -84.17
N GLN A 436 10.56 100.91 -85.15
CA GLN A 436 9.73 99.72 -85.01
C GLN A 436 9.73 98.91 -86.30
N TYR A 437 9.60 97.59 -86.19
CA TYR A 437 9.50 96.69 -87.34
C TYR A 437 8.59 95.50 -87.04
N LYS A 438 7.86 95.05 -88.06
CA LYS A 438 6.98 93.88 -88.00
C LYS A 438 7.58 92.77 -88.86
N LEU A 439 8.29 91.84 -88.24
CA LEU A 439 8.78 90.65 -88.92
C LEU A 439 7.59 89.70 -89.16
N THR A 440 7.46 89.17 -90.38
CA THR A 440 6.34 88.32 -90.82
C THR A 440 6.87 87.05 -91.51
N LYS A 441 5.97 86.13 -91.88
CA LYS A 441 6.30 84.80 -92.44
C LYS A 441 7.08 83.91 -91.46
N LEU A 442 6.95 84.17 -90.15
CA LEU A 442 7.53 83.35 -89.11
C LEU A 442 6.72 82.06 -88.94
N SER A 443 7.41 80.95 -88.69
CA SER A 443 6.81 79.67 -88.28
C SER A 443 6.12 79.79 -86.90
N PRO A 444 4.96 79.14 -86.68
CA PRO A 444 4.27 79.09 -85.38
C PRO A 444 5.14 78.56 -84.24
N SER A 445 4.89 79.02 -83.01
CA SER A 445 5.60 78.65 -81.76
C SER A 445 7.12 78.44 -81.87
N THR A 446 7.76 79.15 -82.78
CA THR A 446 9.19 79.05 -83.01
C THR A 446 9.89 80.15 -82.23
N LYS A 447 11.02 79.79 -81.63
CA LYS A 447 11.92 80.69 -80.91
C LYS A 447 12.66 81.57 -81.92
N TYR A 448 12.68 82.88 -81.71
CA TYR A 448 13.49 83.79 -82.51
C TYR A 448 14.31 84.69 -81.60
N ALA A 449 15.60 84.82 -81.90
CA ALA A 449 16.52 85.71 -81.21
C ALA A 449 16.72 86.99 -82.04
N PHE A 450 16.91 88.14 -81.38
CA PHE A 450 17.02 89.46 -82.03
C PHE A 450 18.09 90.32 -81.38
N ARG A 451 18.81 91.10 -82.20
CA ARG A 451 19.76 92.14 -81.77
C ARG A 451 19.71 93.32 -82.73
N ILE A 452 20.03 94.53 -82.26
CA ILE A 452 19.92 95.76 -83.06
C ILE A 452 21.12 96.70 -82.88
N ALA A 453 21.54 97.37 -83.96
CA ALA A 453 22.57 98.41 -83.99
C ALA A 453 22.01 99.73 -84.55
N ALA A 454 22.72 100.86 -84.35
CA ALA A 454 22.33 102.18 -84.81
C ALA A 454 23.43 102.81 -85.69
N LYS A 455 23.05 103.50 -86.77
CA LYS A 455 23.97 104.06 -87.77
C LYS A 455 23.85 105.59 -87.85
N ASN A 456 24.97 106.30 -87.97
CA ASN A 456 25.01 107.71 -88.40
C ASN A 456 25.90 107.88 -89.64
N ASP A 457 26.36 109.09 -89.93
CA ASP A 457 27.17 109.37 -91.11
C ASP A 457 28.66 109.00 -90.91
N ILE A 458 29.08 108.77 -89.66
CA ILE A 458 30.43 108.30 -89.30
C ILE A 458 30.53 106.78 -89.38
N GLY A 459 29.53 106.06 -88.85
CA GLY A 459 29.55 104.59 -88.83
C GLY A 459 28.41 103.93 -88.08
N MET A 460 28.66 102.74 -87.51
CA MET A 460 27.65 101.81 -86.96
C MET A 460 28.01 101.40 -85.53
N SER A 461 27.08 101.59 -84.60
CA SER A 461 27.26 101.18 -83.21
C SER A 461 27.33 99.65 -83.05
N GLY A 462 27.92 99.19 -81.95
CA GLY A 462 27.82 97.79 -81.55
C GLY A 462 26.36 97.36 -81.35
N PHE A 463 26.07 96.09 -81.63
CA PHE A 463 24.74 95.51 -81.40
C PHE A 463 24.33 95.53 -79.92
N SER A 464 23.02 95.62 -79.69
CA SER A 464 22.37 95.40 -78.39
C SER A 464 22.63 94.00 -77.85
N GLU A 465 22.33 93.81 -76.56
CA GLU A 465 22.09 92.48 -76.00
C GLU A 465 21.06 91.70 -76.85
N THR A 466 21.22 90.38 -76.90
CA THR A 466 20.32 89.50 -77.65
C THR A 466 19.08 89.16 -76.81
N VAL A 467 17.89 89.47 -77.32
CA VAL A 467 16.61 89.11 -76.71
C VAL A 467 15.93 88.01 -77.51
N VAL A 468 15.09 87.20 -76.83
CA VAL A 468 14.42 86.04 -77.43
C VAL A 468 12.91 86.17 -77.28
N TYR A 469 12.18 85.93 -78.36
CA TYR A 469 10.72 85.95 -78.38
C TYR A 469 10.15 84.75 -79.16
N TYR A 470 8.98 84.28 -78.73
CA TYR A 470 8.23 83.22 -79.40
C TYR A 470 7.03 83.80 -80.14
N THR A 471 6.83 83.39 -81.39
CA THR A 471 5.53 83.52 -82.07
C THR A 471 4.45 82.79 -81.28
N ALA A 472 3.22 83.29 -81.30
CA ALA A 472 2.13 82.69 -80.54
C ALA A 472 1.63 81.38 -81.18
N GLY A 473 0.93 80.57 -80.39
CA GLY A 473 -0.10 79.68 -80.91
C GLY A 473 0.32 78.29 -81.37
N SER A 474 0.67 77.43 -80.42
CA SER A 474 0.59 75.98 -80.52
C SER A 474 0.10 75.37 -79.21
N VAL A 475 -0.42 74.14 -79.30
CA VAL A 475 -0.59 73.26 -78.14
C VAL A 475 0.78 72.97 -77.50
N PRO A 476 0.84 72.69 -76.19
CA PRO A 476 2.10 72.38 -75.52
C PRO A 476 2.70 71.05 -76.04
N PRO A 477 4.00 70.80 -75.84
CA PRO A 477 4.60 69.49 -76.10
C PRO A 477 3.96 68.41 -75.22
N ALA A 478 4.13 67.14 -75.60
CA ALA A 478 3.68 66.02 -74.77
C ALA A 478 4.41 66.05 -73.40
N PRO A 479 3.70 65.91 -72.27
CA PRO A 479 4.32 65.78 -70.96
C PRO A 479 5.03 64.43 -70.82
N SER A 480 5.87 64.28 -69.80
CA SER A 480 6.51 62.99 -69.53
C SER A 480 5.46 61.92 -69.18
N PRO A 481 5.70 60.63 -69.54
CA PRO A 481 4.78 59.56 -69.20
C PRO A 481 4.63 59.46 -67.67
N PRO A 482 3.40 59.22 -67.17
CA PRO A 482 3.13 59.18 -65.74
C PRO A 482 3.91 58.03 -65.10
N ARG A 483 4.53 58.29 -63.95
CA ARG A 483 5.28 57.32 -63.16
C ARG A 483 4.45 56.85 -61.99
N LEU A 484 4.55 55.56 -61.66
CA LEU A 484 3.94 55.00 -60.46
C LEU A 484 4.71 55.46 -59.21
N ARG A 485 4.08 56.34 -58.42
CA ARG A 485 4.62 56.79 -57.13
C ARG A 485 4.35 55.77 -56.02
N GLN A 486 3.13 55.22 -56.00
CA GLN A 486 2.73 54.19 -55.03
C GLN A 486 1.53 53.38 -55.55
N ALA A 487 1.56 52.06 -55.37
CA ALA A 487 0.42 51.18 -55.62
C ALA A 487 -0.23 50.72 -54.31
N GLY A 488 -1.56 50.61 -54.32
CA GLY A 488 -2.35 49.98 -53.29
C GLY A 488 -3.31 48.94 -53.88
N ILE A 489 -4.09 48.31 -53.00
CA ILE A 489 -5.02 47.22 -53.36
C ILE A 489 -6.15 47.70 -54.29
N SER A 490 -6.66 48.91 -54.08
CA SER A 490 -7.79 49.48 -54.84
C SER A 490 -7.51 50.88 -55.39
N TRP A 491 -6.23 51.27 -55.43
CA TRP A 491 -5.81 52.62 -55.81
C TRP A 491 -4.38 52.64 -56.36
N LEU A 492 -4.10 53.63 -57.20
CA LEU A 492 -2.77 53.92 -57.75
C LEU A 492 -2.50 55.42 -57.63
N CYS A 493 -1.32 55.79 -57.12
CA CYS A 493 -0.84 57.16 -57.13
C CYS A 493 0.21 57.32 -58.24
N LEU A 494 -0.08 58.23 -59.17
CA LEU A 494 0.76 58.54 -60.33
C LEU A 494 1.28 59.97 -60.25
N GLU A 495 2.48 60.21 -60.77
CA GLU A 495 3.12 61.52 -60.85
C GLU A 495 3.76 61.75 -62.23
N TRP A 496 3.79 62.97 -62.73
CA TRP A 496 4.42 63.34 -64.00
C TRP A 496 5.13 64.69 -63.90
N SER A 497 5.96 65.03 -64.90
CA SER A 497 6.61 66.33 -65.00
C SER A 497 5.92 67.22 -66.05
N PRO A 498 6.04 68.55 -65.95
CA PRO A 498 5.73 69.43 -67.08
C PRO A 498 6.60 69.08 -68.30
N PRO A 499 6.19 69.48 -69.52
CA PRO A 499 7.03 69.39 -70.70
C PRO A 499 8.26 70.31 -70.58
N ASN A 500 9.37 69.90 -71.17
CA ASN A 500 10.57 70.73 -71.28
C ASN A 500 10.34 71.94 -72.22
N ASP A 501 11.19 72.96 -72.10
CA ASP A 501 11.25 74.17 -72.94
C ASP A 501 10.01 75.09 -72.94
N MET A 502 9.06 74.89 -72.02
CA MET A 502 7.93 75.82 -71.81
C MET A 502 8.35 77.10 -71.04
N PRO A 503 7.79 78.28 -71.37
CA PRO A 503 7.99 79.50 -70.58
C PRO A 503 7.33 79.38 -69.20
N SER A 504 7.99 79.89 -68.16
CA SER A 504 7.59 79.73 -66.74
C SER A 504 6.36 80.54 -66.30
N ASP A 505 5.57 81.05 -67.24
CA ASP A 505 4.45 81.98 -67.05
C ASP A 505 3.17 81.51 -67.76
N GLU A 506 3.19 80.32 -68.40
CA GLU A 506 2.00 79.68 -68.98
C GLU A 506 1.48 78.58 -68.05
N THR A 507 0.23 78.71 -67.59
CA THR A 507 -0.46 77.66 -66.82
C THR A 507 -0.88 76.50 -67.73
N LEU A 508 -0.58 75.27 -67.29
CA LEU A 508 -0.88 74.05 -68.03
C LEU A 508 -1.84 73.17 -67.23
N THR A 509 -2.90 72.72 -67.90
CA THR A 509 -3.82 71.69 -67.38
C THR A 509 -3.39 70.32 -67.89
N TYR A 510 -3.41 69.31 -67.01
CA TYR A 510 -3.02 67.94 -67.30
C TYR A 510 -4.25 67.03 -67.28
N ILE A 511 -4.50 66.38 -68.42
CA ILE A 511 -5.58 65.42 -68.58
C ILE A 511 -4.98 64.01 -68.54
N LEU A 512 -5.15 63.33 -67.40
CA LEU A 512 -4.82 61.90 -67.25
C LEU A 512 -5.96 61.06 -67.82
N GLU A 513 -5.63 60.20 -68.79
CA GLU A 513 -6.51 59.15 -69.28
C GLU A 513 -6.07 57.77 -68.79
N MET A 514 -7.06 56.93 -68.47
CA MET A 514 -6.91 55.55 -68.04
C MET A 514 -7.75 54.65 -68.95
N GLU A 515 -7.13 53.62 -69.51
CA GLU A 515 -7.81 52.47 -70.10
C GLU A 515 -7.87 51.34 -69.05
N GLU A 516 -9.05 50.71 -68.95
CA GLU A 516 -9.25 49.50 -68.18
C GLU A 516 -9.33 48.31 -69.14
N GLU A 517 -8.39 47.37 -69.00
CA GLU A 517 -8.30 46.22 -69.89
C GLU A 517 -9.54 45.31 -69.78
N GLY A 518 -9.98 44.78 -70.92
CA GLY A 518 -11.24 44.02 -71.04
C GLY A 518 -12.53 44.86 -70.95
N SER A 519 -12.47 46.16 -70.64
CA SER A 519 -13.69 46.99 -70.54
C SER A 519 -14.33 47.33 -71.89
N GLY A 520 -13.58 47.27 -72.99
CA GLY A 520 -14.06 47.56 -74.35
C GLY A 520 -14.32 49.04 -74.67
N TYR A 521 -14.16 49.96 -73.71
CA TYR A 521 -14.45 51.39 -73.90
C TYR A 521 -13.23 52.29 -74.15
N GLY A 522 -12.03 51.71 -74.23
CA GLY A 522 -10.78 52.46 -74.44
C GLY A 522 -10.36 53.37 -73.29
N PHE A 523 -9.41 54.27 -73.58
CA PHE A 523 -8.94 55.33 -72.68
C PHE A 523 -10.06 56.32 -72.32
N LYS A 524 -10.29 56.52 -71.02
CA LYS A 524 -11.22 57.51 -70.46
C LYS A 524 -10.50 58.53 -69.58
N PRO A 525 -10.85 59.83 -69.63
CA PRO A 525 -10.29 60.83 -68.71
C PRO A 525 -10.68 60.51 -67.26
N LYS A 526 -9.74 60.75 -66.33
CA LYS A 526 -9.91 60.51 -64.89
C LYS A 526 -9.63 61.74 -64.02
N GLN A 527 -8.66 62.56 -64.41
CA GLN A 527 -8.38 63.86 -63.79
C GLN A 527 -8.08 64.87 -64.90
N ASN A 528 -8.54 66.10 -64.70
CA ASN A 528 -8.17 67.27 -65.47
C ASN A 528 -7.88 68.38 -64.46
N SER A 529 -6.60 68.68 -64.24
CA SER A 529 -6.16 69.62 -63.19
C SER A 529 -4.77 70.18 -63.52
N GLU A 530 -4.36 71.25 -62.84
CA GLU A 530 -2.98 71.77 -62.89
C GLU A 530 -2.00 70.90 -62.07
N ASP A 531 -2.53 69.98 -61.24
CA ASP A 531 -1.74 69.03 -60.45
C ASP A 531 -0.81 68.15 -61.31
N LEU A 532 0.43 67.98 -60.85
CA LEU A 532 1.39 67.01 -61.39
C LEU A 532 1.26 65.60 -60.79
N THR A 533 0.22 65.35 -59.97
CA THR A 533 -0.03 64.04 -59.35
C THR A 533 -1.52 63.68 -59.33
N CYS A 534 -1.80 62.39 -59.43
CA CYS A 534 -3.13 61.81 -59.32
C CYS A 534 -3.15 60.69 -58.27
N THR A 535 -4.28 60.51 -57.57
CA THR A 535 -4.57 59.28 -56.82
C THR A 535 -5.89 58.69 -57.31
N LEU A 536 -5.81 57.72 -58.21
CA LEU A 536 -6.96 56.96 -58.69
C LEU A 536 -7.42 55.99 -57.60
N ARG A 537 -8.72 55.96 -57.29
CA ARG A 537 -9.31 55.09 -56.27
C ARG A 537 -10.46 54.26 -56.86
N ASN A 538 -10.91 53.25 -56.11
CA ASN A 538 -11.96 52.30 -56.48
C ASN A 538 -11.61 51.47 -57.74
N LEU A 539 -10.31 51.22 -57.95
CA LEU A 539 -9.81 50.29 -58.95
C LEU A 539 -10.04 48.84 -58.46
N ARG A 540 -10.26 47.90 -59.40
CA ARG A 540 -10.13 46.47 -59.10
C ARG A 540 -8.68 46.15 -58.73
N ARG A 541 -8.50 45.27 -57.74
CA ARG A 541 -7.21 44.74 -57.25
C ARG A 541 -6.56 43.77 -58.23
N ASN A 542 -5.24 43.59 -58.14
CA ASN A 542 -4.44 42.73 -59.02
C ASN A 542 -4.85 42.83 -60.50
N THR A 543 -5.09 44.06 -60.97
CA THR A 543 -5.58 44.35 -62.33
C THR A 543 -4.68 45.38 -62.97
N SER A 544 -4.22 45.13 -64.20
CA SER A 544 -3.47 46.11 -65.01
C SER A 544 -4.36 47.24 -65.52
N TYR A 545 -3.82 48.45 -65.51
CA TYR A 545 -4.42 49.64 -66.11
C TYR A 545 -3.38 50.36 -66.97
N LYS A 546 -3.82 50.88 -68.11
CA LYS A 546 -2.96 51.60 -69.07
C LYS A 546 -3.21 53.09 -68.96
N PHE A 547 -2.14 53.88 -68.89
CA PHE A 547 -2.18 55.31 -68.59
C PHE A 547 -1.46 56.14 -69.63
N ARG A 548 -1.99 57.34 -69.90
CA ARG A 548 -1.34 58.38 -70.70
C ARG A 548 -1.77 59.76 -70.21
N VAL A 549 -0.87 60.73 -70.22
CA VAL A 549 -1.14 62.12 -69.81
C VAL A 549 -1.00 63.05 -71.03
N PHE A 550 -1.78 64.12 -71.04
CA PHE A 550 -1.73 65.18 -72.03
C PHE A 550 -1.65 66.52 -71.28
N ALA A 551 -0.79 67.44 -71.72
CA ALA A 551 -0.85 68.84 -71.32
C ALA A 551 -1.82 69.62 -72.23
N ALA A 552 -2.43 70.70 -71.72
CA ALA A 552 -3.26 71.61 -72.49
C ALA A 552 -3.15 73.07 -71.99
N ASN A 553 -3.10 74.00 -72.93
CA ASN A 553 -3.13 75.45 -72.74
C ASN A 553 -4.34 76.07 -73.49
N SER A 554 -4.40 77.39 -73.61
CA SER A 554 -5.47 78.10 -74.34
C SER A 554 -5.59 77.74 -75.83
N GLU A 555 -4.53 77.21 -76.44
CA GLU A 555 -4.49 76.83 -77.86
C GLU A 555 -4.94 75.38 -78.11
N GLY A 556 -5.07 74.58 -77.05
CA GLY A 556 -5.59 73.21 -77.09
C GLY A 556 -4.70 72.16 -76.41
N ARG A 557 -4.96 70.90 -76.76
CA ARG A 557 -4.38 69.70 -76.15
C ARG A 557 -3.15 69.21 -76.93
N SER A 558 -2.09 68.86 -76.21
CA SER A 558 -0.89 68.19 -76.73
C SER A 558 -1.18 66.83 -77.39
N SER A 559 -0.16 66.23 -78.00
CA SER A 559 -0.13 64.77 -78.21
C SER A 559 -0.05 64.04 -76.87
N PRO A 560 -0.54 62.80 -76.76
CA PRO A 560 -0.39 62.00 -75.53
C PRO A 560 1.08 61.73 -75.22
N SER A 561 1.38 61.54 -73.93
CA SER A 561 2.59 60.84 -73.49
C SER A 561 2.64 59.41 -74.06
N GLU A 562 3.80 58.76 -73.94
CA GLU A 562 3.88 57.30 -74.08
C GLU A 562 2.88 56.61 -73.12
N ILE A 563 2.36 55.45 -73.54
CA ILE A 563 1.46 54.64 -72.75
C ILE A 563 2.28 53.78 -71.79
N VAL A 564 1.95 53.85 -70.50
CA VAL A 564 2.53 52.98 -69.46
C VAL A 564 1.45 52.08 -68.87
N GLU A 565 1.86 50.93 -68.33
CA GLU A 565 0.95 49.98 -67.68
C GLU A 565 1.37 49.78 -66.22
N TYR A 566 0.41 49.89 -65.29
CA TYR A 566 0.62 49.62 -63.87
C TYR A 566 -0.55 48.80 -63.30
N ALA A 567 -0.21 47.80 -62.49
CA ALA A 567 -1.18 46.97 -61.80
C ALA A 567 -1.41 47.44 -60.35
N THR A 568 -2.65 47.33 -59.88
CA THR A 568 -2.98 47.40 -58.44
C THR A 568 -2.43 46.18 -57.70
N SER A 569 -2.12 46.33 -56.42
CA SER A 569 -1.63 45.21 -55.61
C SER A 569 -2.74 44.16 -55.39
N PRO A 570 -2.41 42.86 -55.28
CA PRO A 570 -3.29 41.89 -54.64
C PRO A 570 -3.43 42.16 -53.14
N ASP A 571 -4.50 41.62 -52.56
CA ASP A 571 -4.78 41.60 -51.12
C ASP A 571 -4.63 40.17 -50.56
N ARG A 572 -4.75 40.00 -49.25
CA ARG A 572 -4.92 38.69 -48.59
C ARG A 572 -6.29 38.09 -48.95
N PRO A 573 -6.46 36.76 -48.90
CA PRO A 573 -7.77 36.15 -49.14
C PRO A 573 -8.77 36.48 -48.02
N GLY A 574 -10.06 36.45 -48.36
CA GLY A 574 -11.12 36.39 -47.35
C GLY A 574 -11.11 35.06 -46.59
N PRO A 575 -11.84 34.94 -45.48
CA PRO A 575 -11.94 33.68 -44.75
C PRO A 575 -12.57 32.57 -45.62
N PRO A 576 -12.07 31.32 -45.55
CA PRO A 576 -12.72 30.16 -46.15
C PRO A 576 -14.16 29.97 -45.64
N CYS A 577 -14.99 29.28 -46.43
CA CYS A 577 -16.32 28.91 -45.97
C CYS A 577 -16.23 27.94 -44.78
N LYS A 578 -17.27 27.94 -43.92
CA LYS A 578 -17.35 27.06 -42.75
C LYS A 578 -17.06 25.59 -43.13
N PRO A 579 -16.08 24.92 -42.51
CA PRO A 579 -15.79 23.52 -42.79
C PRO A 579 -16.97 22.61 -42.42
N SER A 580 -17.03 21.44 -43.05
CA SER A 580 -18.07 20.42 -42.82
C SER A 580 -17.44 19.03 -42.66
N ALA A 581 -18.14 18.13 -41.97
CA ALA A 581 -17.74 16.73 -41.84
C ALA A 581 -18.22 15.92 -43.06
N LYS A 582 -17.32 15.16 -43.67
CA LYS A 582 -17.55 14.39 -44.90
C LYS A 582 -17.76 12.90 -44.59
N GLY A 583 -19.00 12.43 -44.67
CA GLY A 583 -19.37 11.04 -44.38
C GLY A 583 -19.57 10.78 -42.88
N LYS A 584 -19.44 9.51 -42.46
CA LYS A 584 -19.68 9.11 -41.07
C LYS A 584 -18.53 9.62 -40.17
N ILE A 585 -18.91 10.23 -39.04
CA ILE A 585 -17.98 10.54 -37.94
C ILE A 585 -17.66 9.23 -37.21
N HIS A 586 -16.38 8.95 -36.98
CA HIS A 586 -15.93 7.78 -36.23
C HIS A 586 -15.52 8.19 -34.81
N ALA A 587 -15.16 7.21 -33.97
CA ALA A 587 -14.66 7.49 -32.62
C ALA A 587 -13.25 8.10 -32.61
N HIS A 588 -12.38 7.61 -33.51
CA HIS A 588 -10.97 8.01 -33.57
C HIS A 588 -10.61 8.89 -34.78
N SER A 589 -11.58 9.24 -35.64
CA SER A 589 -11.34 10.06 -36.81
C SER A 589 -12.57 10.78 -37.38
N VAL A 590 -12.36 11.96 -37.97
CA VAL A 590 -13.34 12.62 -38.84
C VAL A 590 -12.67 13.18 -40.09
N LYS A 591 -13.30 12.99 -41.26
CA LYS A 591 -12.89 13.66 -42.49
C LYS A 591 -13.52 15.04 -42.54
N VAL A 592 -12.71 16.09 -42.57
CA VAL A 592 -13.14 17.48 -42.67
C VAL A 592 -12.92 17.97 -44.10
N MET A 593 -13.88 18.70 -44.66
CA MET A 593 -13.79 19.35 -45.97
C MET A 593 -14.20 20.82 -45.90
N TRP A 594 -13.62 21.63 -46.77
CA TRP A 594 -13.87 23.08 -46.83
C TRP A 594 -13.79 23.60 -48.26
N ASP A 595 -14.57 24.63 -48.57
CA ASP A 595 -14.52 25.30 -49.86
C ASP A 595 -13.49 26.44 -49.88
N ALA A 596 -13.13 26.86 -51.09
CA ALA A 596 -12.33 28.05 -51.28
C ALA A 596 -13.06 29.30 -50.72
N PRO A 597 -12.33 30.33 -50.28
CA PRO A 597 -12.98 31.58 -49.89
C PRO A 597 -13.69 32.20 -51.09
N LYS A 598 -14.84 32.84 -50.85
CA LYS A 598 -15.58 33.59 -51.89
C LYS A 598 -14.77 34.77 -52.44
N ASP A 599 -13.77 35.21 -51.68
CA ASP A 599 -12.83 36.26 -52.03
C ASP A 599 -11.39 35.72 -51.89
N ASN A 600 -10.62 35.72 -52.98
CA ASN A 600 -9.24 35.25 -53.04
C ASN A 600 -8.18 36.36 -52.86
N GLY A 601 -8.59 37.61 -52.61
CA GLY A 601 -7.69 38.78 -52.59
C GLY A 601 -7.19 39.21 -53.98
N GLY A 602 -7.69 38.60 -55.07
CA GLY A 602 -7.24 38.84 -56.44
C GLY A 602 -6.02 38.02 -56.86
N SER A 603 -5.50 37.15 -55.99
CA SER A 603 -4.43 36.18 -56.30
C SER A 603 -4.89 34.75 -55.99
N GLU A 604 -4.21 33.73 -56.49
CA GLU A 604 -4.60 32.34 -56.25
C GLU A 604 -4.31 31.90 -54.81
N VAL A 605 -5.18 31.06 -54.25
CA VAL A 605 -4.99 30.49 -52.91
C VAL A 605 -4.04 29.31 -53.00
N ILE A 606 -2.82 29.49 -52.51
CA ILE A 606 -1.72 28.54 -52.61
C ILE A 606 -1.85 27.44 -51.55
N LYS A 607 -2.38 27.78 -50.36
CA LYS A 607 -2.33 26.90 -49.19
C LYS A 607 -3.53 27.08 -48.26
N TYR A 608 -4.02 25.99 -47.70
CA TYR A 608 -4.98 25.92 -46.61
C TYR A 608 -4.32 25.40 -45.33
N PHE A 609 -4.84 25.86 -44.20
CA PHE A 609 -4.44 25.49 -42.85
C PHE A 609 -5.70 25.07 -42.08
N LEU A 610 -5.79 23.79 -41.71
CA LEU A 610 -6.86 23.29 -40.84
C LEU A 610 -6.37 23.34 -39.40
N GLU A 611 -7.08 24.09 -38.57
CA GLU A 611 -6.81 24.18 -37.14
C GLU A 611 -7.89 23.44 -36.34
N MET A 612 -7.44 22.68 -35.35
CA MET A 612 -8.28 21.93 -34.41
C MET A 612 -8.08 22.46 -32.98
N ALA A 613 -9.14 22.47 -32.18
CA ALA A 613 -9.07 22.61 -30.74
C ALA A 613 -9.84 21.46 -30.06
N GLU A 614 -9.24 20.85 -29.05
CA GLU A 614 -9.90 19.86 -28.21
C GLU A 614 -10.86 20.55 -27.22
N ASN A 615 -12.04 19.97 -27.03
CA ASN A 615 -13.15 20.47 -26.20
C ASN A 615 -13.79 21.78 -26.68
N VAL A 616 -15.08 21.93 -26.36
CA VAL A 616 -15.91 23.10 -26.75
C VAL A 616 -15.32 24.43 -26.24
N ASN A 617 -14.56 24.37 -25.14
CA ASN A 617 -13.97 25.54 -24.47
C ASN A 617 -12.44 25.68 -24.69
N GLY A 618 -11.78 24.75 -25.38
CA GLY A 618 -10.30 24.73 -25.47
C GLY A 618 -9.73 25.92 -26.22
N SER A 619 -9.02 26.81 -25.53
CA SER A 619 -8.49 28.07 -26.11
C SER A 619 -7.28 27.89 -27.04
N LYS A 620 -6.57 26.77 -26.92
CA LYS A 620 -5.43 26.41 -27.78
C LYS A 620 -5.93 25.79 -29.09
N TRP A 621 -5.31 26.18 -30.20
CA TRP A 621 -5.55 25.65 -31.54
C TRP A 621 -4.26 25.05 -32.10
N GLU A 622 -4.35 23.89 -32.74
CA GLU A 622 -3.25 23.13 -33.33
C GLU A 622 -3.48 22.94 -34.84
N THR A 623 -2.43 23.06 -35.66
CA THR A 623 -2.55 22.91 -37.12
C THR A 623 -2.45 21.44 -37.53
N MET A 624 -3.60 20.83 -37.86
CA MET A 624 -3.68 19.42 -38.29
C MET A 624 -3.30 19.23 -39.76
N TYR A 625 -3.58 20.21 -40.62
CA TYR A 625 -3.25 20.15 -42.05
C TYR A 625 -2.68 21.48 -42.54
N SER A 626 -1.73 21.41 -43.48
CA SER A 626 -1.02 22.58 -43.99
C SER A 626 -0.59 22.34 -45.45
N GLY A 627 -1.48 22.57 -46.42
CA GLY A 627 -1.23 22.27 -47.84
C GLY A 627 -2.35 22.69 -48.80
N PRO A 628 -2.30 22.34 -50.10
CA PRO A 628 -3.23 22.83 -51.11
C PRO A 628 -4.58 22.09 -51.16
N SER A 629 -4.75 20.98 -50.42
CA SER A 629 -6.00 20.19 -50.46
C SER A 629 -7.17 20.91 -49.77
N LYS A 630 -8.39 20.56 -50.19
CA LYS A 630 -9.67 21.07 -49.65
C LYS A 630 -10.40 20.06 -48.74
N GLU A 631 -9.72 18.97 -48.41
CA GLU A 631 -10.17 17.98 -47.44
C GLU A 631 -8.98 17.33 -46.73
N HIS A 632 -9.19 16.89 -45.49
CA HIS A 632 -8.20 16.17 -44.69
C HIS A 632 -8.91 15.19 -43.73
N VAL A 633 -8.23 14.11 -43.35
CA VAL A 633 -8.74 13.16 -42.34
C VAL A 633 -8.00 13.42 -41.03
N CYS A 634 -8.70 14.05 -40.08
CA CYS A 634 -8.20 14.16 -38.71
C CYS A 634 -8.34 12.79 -38.04
N ASP A 635 -7.21 12.17 -37.73
CA ASP A 635 -7.09 10.88 -37.05
C ASP A 635 -6.52 11.03 -35.63
N ARG A 636 -6.37 9.92 -34.90
CA ARG A 636 -5.97 9.88 -33.46
C ARG A 636 -6.84 10.75 -32.53
N LEU A 637 -8.11 10.95 -32.89
CA LEU A 637 -9.07 11.65 -32.01
C LEU A 637 -9.48 10.76 -30.83
N LYS A 638 -9.84 11.39 -29.71
CA LYS A 638 -10.38 10.72 -28.52
C LYS A 638 -11.87 10.41 -28.72
N PRO A 639 -12.38 9.20 -28.41
CA PRO A 639 -13.80 8.89 -28.43
C PRO A 639 -14.66 9.83 -27.56
N GLY A 640 -15.95 9.95 -27.89
CA GLY A 640 -16.95 10.78 -27.20
C GLY A 640 -16.67 12.29 -27.11
N THR A 641 -15.48 12.75 -27.52
CA THR A 641 -14.94 14.08 -27.28
C THR A 641 -15.44 15.08 -28.33
N SER A 642 -15.72 16.31 -27.89
CA SER A 642 -16.14 17.40 -28.78
C SER A 642 -14.93 18.17 -29.31
N TYR A 643 -14.66 18.04 -30.60
CA TYR A 643 -13.61 18.78 -31.31
C TYR A 643 -14.16 19.98 -32.05
N ARG A 644 -13.36 21.05 -32.12
CA ARG A 644 -13.66 22.26 -32.87
C ARG A 644 -12.67 22.41 -34.03
N PHE A 645 -13.18 22.67 -35.22
CA PHE A 645 -12.37 22.82 -36.44
C PHE A 645 -12.64 24.17 -37.10
N ARG A 646 -11.58 24.85 -37.55
CA ARG A 646 -11.65 26.07 -38.38
C ARG A 646 -10.54 26.04 -39.43
N VAL A 647 -10.74 26.76 -40.54
CA VAL A 647 -9.78 26.79 -41.64
C VAL A 647 -9.38 28.23 -41.95
N HIS A 648 -8.09 28.47 -42.18
CA HIS A 648 -7.62 29.68 -42.86
C HIS A 648 -6.81 29.30 -44.11
N CYS A 649 -6.53 30.27 -44.97
CA CYS A 649 -5.82 30.02 -46.23
C CYS A 649 -4.86 31.17 -46.55
N ALA A 650 -3.94 30.98 -47.50
CA ALA A 650 -2.96 31.99 -47.87
C ALA A 650 -2.73 32.07 -49.39
N ASN A 651 -2.48 33.29 -49.87
CA ASN A 651 -1.94 33.59 -51.20
C ASN A 651 -0.55 34.25 -51.04
N ILE A 652 0.01 34.82 -52.11
CA ILE A 652 1.33 35.48 -52.08
C ILE A 652 1.44 36.67 -51.11
N VAL A 653 0.33 37.25 -50.66
CA VAL A 653 0.27 38.42 -49.75
C VAL A 653 0.20 38.00 -48.27
N GLY A 654 -0.17 36.73 -48.01
CA GLY A 654 -0.25 36.14 -46.67
C GLY A 654 -1.60 35.51 -46.34
N SER A 655 -1.79 35.20 -45.05
CA SER A 655 -2.95 34.45 -44.55
C SER A 655 -4.22 35.30 -44.41
N SER A 656 -5.35 34.66 -44.72
CA SER A 656 -6.70 35.12 -44.48
C SER A 656 -7.06 35.17 -42.98
N GLN A 657 -8.22 35.72 -42.67
CA GLN A 657 -8.90 35.42 -41.41
C GLN A 657 -9.34 33.94 -41.36
N VAL A 658 -9.64 33.43 -40.17
CA VAL A 658 -10.17 32.07 -39.97
C VAL A 658 -11.65 31.99 -40.33
N SER A 659 -12.10 30.81 -40.76
CA SER A 659 -13.51 30.50 -40.99
C SER A 659 -14.32 30.48 -39.68
N ASP A 660 -15.64 30.44 -39.82
CA ASP A 660 -16.54 29.94 -38.76
C ASP A 660 -16.08 28.56 -38.25
N VAL A 661 -16.39 28.28 -36.99
CA VAL A 661 -16.05 27.01 -36.32
C VAL A 661 -17.10 25.93 -36.62
N LEU A 662 -16.63 24.79 -37.11
CA LEU A 662 -17.34 23.50 -37.08
C LEU A 662 -17.12 22.85 -35.71
N ILE A 663 -18.17 22.28 -35.12
CA ILE A 663 -18.07 21.45 -33.91
C ILE A 663 -18.50 20.03 -34.29
N VAL A 664 -17.71 19.04 -33.89
CA VAL A 664 -17.97 17.61 -34.12
C VAL A 664 -17.75 16.87 -32.80
N GLN A 665 -18.73 16.09 -32.37
CA GLN A 665 -18.52 15.09 -31.32
C GLN A 665 -18.19 13.75 -31.98
N THR A 666 -17.08 13.13 -31.58
CA THR A 666 -16.71 11.78 -32.03
C THR A 666 -17.65 10.72 -31.45
N GLY A 667 -17.75 9.57 -32.12
CA GLY A 667 -18.50 8.43 -31.59
C GLY A 667 -17.94 7.93 -30.26
N ILE A 668 -18.80 7.38 -29.41
CA ILE A 668 -18.39 6.60 -28.24
C ILE A 668 -18.03 5.16 -28.67
N VAL A 669 -17.17 4.51 -27.88
CA VAL A 669 -16.78 3.09 -28.04
C VAL A 669 -16.94 2.38 -26.70
N PRO A 670 -16.99 1.03 -26.67
CA PRO A 670 -16.90 0.30 -25.42
C PRO A 670 -15.59 0.64 -24.67
N PRO A 671 -15.55 0.47 -23.33
CA PRO A 671 -14.35 0.81 -22.55
C PRO A 671 -13.12 -0.01 -22.97
N GLY A 672 -11.94 0.50 -22.64
CA GLY A 672 -10.71 -0.29 -22.67
C GLY A 672 -10.76 -1.47 -21.71
N PRO A 673 -9.82 -2.43 -21.81
CA PRO A 673 -9.69 -3.50 -20.84
C PRO A 673 -9.47 -2.92 -19.44
N CYS A 674 -10.11 -3.52 -18.45
CA CYS A 674 -9.82 -3.24 -17.04
C CYS A 674 -8.42 -3.76 -16.67
N HIS A 675 -7.82 -3.16 -15.63
CA HIS A 675 -6.73 -3.82 -14.93
C HIS A 675 -7.25 -5.14 -14.31
N PRO A 676 -6.45 -6.22 -14.27
CA PRO A 676 -6.84 -7.45 -13.60
C PRO A 676 -7.23 -7.19 -12.14
N PRO A 677 -8.22 -7.91 -11.58
CA PRO A 677 -8.64 -7.68 -10.20
C PRO A 677 -7.49 -8.05 -9.24
N ARG A 678 -7.38 -7.30 -8.15
CA ARG A 678 -6.48 -7.59 -7.02
C ARG A 678 -7.26 -8.18 -5.85
N LEU A 679 -6.56 -8.89 -4.96
CA LEU A 679 -7.11 -9.37 -3.71
C LEU A 679 -7.16 -8.23 -2.67
N ALA A 680 -8.34 -7.97 -2.10
CA ALA A 680 -8.57 -6.97 -1.07
C ALA A 680 -8.41 -7.59 0.34
N GLY A 681 -7.18 -7.54 0.85
CA GLY A 681 -6.79 -8.15 2.13
C GLY A 681 -6.22 -9.56 1.95
N THR A 682 -6.29 -10.37 3.00
CA THR A 682 -5.82 -11.76 2.97
C THR A 682 -6.85 -12.70 2.33
N ALA A 683 -6.36 -13.74 1.65
CA ALA A 683 -7.22 -14.80 1.15
C ALA A 683 -7.89 -15.51 2.34
N LYS A 684 -9.15 -15.91 2.17
CA LYS A 684 -9.86 -16.78 3.10
C LYS A 684 -10.07 -18.15 2.44
N SER A 685 -10.52 -19.12 3.22
CA SER A 685 -10.61 -20.52 2.78
C SER A 685 -11.85 -20.85 1.93
N LYS A 686 -12.91 -20.02 1.99
CA LYS A 686 -14.14 -20.24 1.21
C LYS A 686 -14.63 -19.00 0.45
N GLU A 687 -13.87 -17.91 0.50
CA GLU A 687 -14.21 -16.66 -0.16
C GLU A 687 -12.95 -15.84 -0.52
N LEU A 688 -13.04 -15.06 -1.59
CA LEU A 688 -12.03 -14.10 -2.02
C LEU A 688 -12.69 -12.74 -2.21
N ASN A 689 -12.16 -11.72 -1.53
CA ASN A 689 -12.55 -10.33 -1.75
C ASN A 689 -11.73 -9.79 -2.93
N LEU A 690 -12.37 -9.57 -4.07
CA LEU A 690 -11.74 -8.98 -5.25
C LEU A 690 -12.03 -7.49 -5.30
N GLN A 691 -11.04 -6.68 -5.68
CA GLN A 691 -11.19 -5.25 -5.95
C GLN A 691 -10.46 -4.91 -7.25
N TRP A 692 -10.96 -3.94 -7.99
CA TRP A 692 -10.38 -3.49 -9.25
C TRP A 692 -10.48 -1.98 -9.39
N GLU A 693 -9.93 -1.45 -10.47
CA GLU A 693 -10.01 -0.03 -10.82
C GLU A 693 -10.75 0.14 -12.14
N ALA A 694 -11.34 1.32 -12.32
CA ALA A 694 -11.97 1.68 -13.58
C ALA A 694 -10.94 1.66 -14.72
N PRO A 695 -11.33 1.26 -15.95
CA PRO A 695 -10.40 1.26 -17.08
C PRO A 695 -9.92 2.70 -17.36
N SER A 696 -8.62 2.84 -17.62
CA SER A 696 -7.97 4.13 -17.90
C SER A 696 -8.51 4.85 -19.16
N VAL A 697 -9.27 4.14 -20.00
CA VAL A 697 -10.02 4.67 -21.13
C VAL A 697 -11.48 4.22 -21.02
N ASP A 698 -12.38 5.15 -20.70
CA ASP A 698 -13.82 4.90 -20.56
C ASP A 698 -14.55 4.70 -21.91
N GLY A 699 -13.89 5.00 -23.03
CA GLY A 699 -14.47 4.96 -24.38
C GLY A 699 -15.30 6.20 -24.76
N GLY A 700 -15.18 7.30 -24.01
CA GLY A 700 -15.91 8.55 -24.22
C GLY A 700 -17.32 8.54 -23.60
N SER A 701 -17.61 7.58 -22.72
CA SER A 701 -18.83 7.50 -21.92
C SER A 701 -18.49 6.78 -20.62
N ALA A 702 -18.87 7.39 -19.49
CA ALA A 702 -18.75 6.78 -18.17
C ALA A 702 -19.21 5.31 -18.14
N VAL A 703 -18.40 4.47 -17.49
CA VAL A 703 -18.68 3.06 -17.24
C VAL A 703 -19.93 2.94 -16.37
N THR A 704 -20.80 1.99 -16.72
CA THR A 704 -22.10 1.77 -16.07
C THR A 704 -22.15 0.47 -15.26
N SER A 705 -21.31 -0.51 -15.61
CA SER A 705 -21.19 -1.77 -14.89
C SER A 705 -19.90 -2.51 -15.24
N TYR A 706 -19.46 -3.35 -14.31
CA TYR A 706 -18.43 -4.35 -14.50
C TYR A 706 -19.06 -5.74 -14.57
N THR A 707 -18.33 -6.69 -15.13
CA THR A 707 -18.67 -8.12 -15.06
C THR A 707 -17.39 -8.90 -14.81
N VAL A 708 -17.38 -9.65 -13.70
CA VAL A 708 -16.27 -10.54 -13.32
C VAL A 708 -16.69 -11.97 -13.62
N GLU A 709 -15.84 -12.70 -14.32
CA GLU A 709 -15.99 -14.12 -14.65
C GLU A 709 -14.83 -14.92 -14.04
N MET A 710 -15.11 -16.17 -13.66
CA MET A 710 -14.21 -17.07 -12.95
C MET A 710 -14.17 -18.43 -13.65
N ALA A 711 -13.02 -19.10 -13.62
CA ALA A 711 -12.89 -20.53 -13.91
C ALA A 711 -12.02 -21.22 -12.84
N LYS A 712 -12.20 -22.52 -12.62
CA LYS A 712 -11.36 -23.32 -11.70
C LYS A 712 -10.04 -23.76 -12.34
N SER A 713 -9.96 -23.71 -13.66
CA SER A 713 -8.78 -24.02 -14.49
C SER A 713 -8.96 -23.35 -15.86
N GLU A 714 -7.89 -23.17 -16.65
CA GLU A 714 -8.00 -22.65 -18.03
C GLU A 714 -8.86 -23.53 -18.97
N GLN A 715 -9.07 -24.79 -18.60
CA GLN A 715 -9.85 -25.79 -19.34
C GLN A 715 -11.33 -25.85 -18.90
N ASP A 716 -11.71 -25.05 -17.91
CA ASP A 716 -13.04 -25.03 -17.29
C ASP A 716 -13.88 -23.86 -17.85
N ASP A 717 -15.20 -24.03 -17.98
CA ASP A 717 -16.06 -23.02 -18.59
C ASP A 717 -16.19 -21.78 -17.70
N ARG A 718 -16.02 -20.58 -18.29
CA ARG A 718 -16.01 -19.32 -17.55
C ARG A 718 -17.43 -18.92 -17.11
N GLY A 719 -17.65 -18.89 -15.79
CA GLY A 719 -18.92 -18.48 -15.19
C GLY A 719 -18.89 -17.04 -14.65
N PRO A 720 -19.92 -16.21 -14.86
CA PRO A 720 -20.01 -14.89 -14.24
C PRO A 720 -20.26 -14.99 -12.74
N VAL A 721 -19.42 -14.33 -11.93
CA VAL A 721 -19.49 -14.32 -10.46
C VAL A 721 -19.93 -12.97 -9.88
N TYR A 722 -19.78 -11.88 -10.65
CA TYR A 722 -20.29 -10.56 -10.28
C TYR A 722 -20.72 -9.78 -11.52
N GLN A 723 -21.83 -9.05 -11.41
CA GLN A 723 -22.27 -8.07 -12.41
C GLN A 723 -22.97 -6.89 -11.71
N GLY A 724 -22.37 -5.70 -11.77
CA GLY A 724 -22.86 -4.52 -11.05
C GLY A 724 -21.96 -3.29 -11.23
N PRO A 725 -22.26 -2.15 -10.58
CA PRO A 725 -21.55 -0.89 -10.77
C PRO A 725 -20.30 -0.72 -9.89
N ASP A 726 -20.11 -1.59 -8.89
CA ASP A 726 -19.13 -1.43 -7.82
C ASP A 726 -17.70 -1.79 -8.30
N LEU A 727 -16.70 -1.39 -7.50
CA LEU A 727 -15.27 -1.67 -7.76
C LEU A 727 -14.73 -2.85 -6.93
N GLU A 728 -15.61 -3.58 -6.24
CA GLU A 728 -15.25 -4.74 -5.42
C GLU A 728 -16.38 -5.78 -5.37
N CYS A 729 -16.03 -7.05 -5.17
CA CYS A 729 -16.97 -8.12 -4.88
C CYS A 729 -16.36 -9.23 -4.02
N THR A 730 -17.14 -9.81 -3.11
CA THR A 730 -16.78 -11.05 -2.41
C THR A 730 -17.30 -12.26 -3.20
N VAL A 731 -16.39 -13.01 -3.83
CA VAL A 731 -16.71 -14.29 -4.44
C VAL A 731 -16.68 -15.35 -3.34
N SER A 732 -17.79 -16.05 -3.12
CA SER A 732 -17.99 -17.00 -2.01
C SER A 732 -18.30 -18.42 -2.50
N ASN A 733 -18.33 -19.38 -1.57
CA ASN A 733 -18.50 -20.83 -1.85
C ASN A 733 -17.33 -21.45 -2.64
N LEU A 734 -16.13 -20.88 -2.49
CA LEU A 734 -14.90 -21.41 -3.08
C LEU A 734 -14.37 -22.61 -2.28
N LEU A 735 -13.59 -23.47 -2.95
CA LEU A 735 -12.89 -24.58 -2.32
C LEU A 735 -11.61 -24.07 -1.62
N PRO A 736 -11.20 -24.56 -0.44
CA PRO A 736 -9.95 -24.15 0.22
C PRO A 736 -8.70 -24.71 -0.46
N GLY A 737 -7.64 -23.91 -0.53
CA GLY A 737 -6.37 -24.28 -1.18
C GLY A 737 -6.46 -24.47 -2.69
N GLN A 738 -7.47 -23.89 -3.34
CA GLN A 738 -7.72 -24.01 -4.77
C GLN A 738 -7.40 -22.68 -5.46
N THR A 739 -6.57 -22.73 -6.51
CA THR A 739 -6.39 -21.61 -7.43
C THR A 739 -7.64 -21.43 -8.29
N TYR A 740 -8.07 -20.18 -8.44
CA TYR A 740 -9.11 -19.74 -9.36
C TYR A 740 -8.56 -18.59 -10.21
N SER A 741 -8.91 -18.60 -11.50
CA SER A 741 -8.49 -17.57 -12.47
C SER A 741 -9.68 -16.67 -12.77
N PHE A 742 -9.47 -15.35 -12.70
CA PHE A 742 -10.52 -14.33 -12.81
C PHE A 742 -10.25 -13.36 -13.97
N TRP A 743 -11.33 -12.98 -14.67
CA TRP A 743 -11.31 -11.98 -15.74
C TRP A 743 -12.38 -10.92 -15.47
N ILE A 744 -12.10 -9.66 -15.79
CA ILE A 744 -13.05 -8.55 -15.63
C ILE A 744 -13.17 -7.70 -16.89
N LYS A 745 -14.40 -7.37 -17.28
CA LYS A 745 -14.73 -6.42 -18.36
C LYS A 745 -15.60 -5.27 -17.83
N ALA A 746 -15.34 -4.05 -18.29
CA ALA A 746 -16.19 -2.89 -18.07
C ALA A 746 -17.22 -2.74 -19.20
N SER A 747 -18.37 -2.12 -18.93
CA SER A 747 -19.44 -1.83 -19.90
C SER A 747 -19.89 -0.38 -19.81
N ASN A 748 -20.14 0.27 -20.95
CA ASN A 748 -20.71 1.61 -21.02
C ASN A 748 -21.88 1.66 -22.04
N LYS A 749 -22.34 2.87 -22.39
CA LYS A 749 -23.44 3.10 -23.34
C LYS A 749 -23.20 2.59 -24.77
N ALA A 750 -21.97 2.25 -25.14
CA ALA A 750 -21.62 1.66 -26.44
C ALA A 750 -21.57 0.11 -26.40
N GLY A 751 -21.52 -0.50 -25.21
CA GLY A 751 -21.47 -1.94 -25.01
C GLY A 751 -20.39 -2.38 -24.00
N CYS A 752 -20.14 -3.69 -23.97
CA CYS A 752 -19.08 -4.30 -23.17
C CYS A 752 -17.70 -4.11 -23.84
N GLY A 753 -16.71 -3.72 -23.05
CA GLY A 753 -15.30 -3.67 -23.44
C GLY A 753 -14.65 -5.06 -23.46
N LEU A 754 -13.34 -5.07 -23.65
CA LEU A 754 -12.54 -6.29 -23.53
C LEU A 754 -12.37 -6.71 -22.07
N TYR A 755 -12.09 -7.99 -21.87
CA TYR A 755 -11.64 -8.50 -20.58
C TYR A 755 -10.22 -8.02 -20.27
N SER A 756 -9.89 -7.98 -18.98
CA SER A 756 -8.52 -7.95 -18.45
C SER A 756 -7.72 -9.19 -18.86
N GLU A 757 -6.42 -9.16 -18.59
CA GLU A 757 -5.64 -10.39 -18.41
C GLU A 757 -6.16 -11.20 -17.21
N ALA A 758 -5.80 -12.47 -17.12
CA ALA A 758 -6.21 -13.33 -16.01
C ALA A 758 -5.51 -12.92 -14.71
N ALA A 759 -6.27 -12.78 -13.61
CA ALA A 759 -5.71 -12.72 -12.26
C ALA A 759 -5.94 -14.05 -11.56
N GLU A 760 -4.87 -14.67 -11.07
CA GLU A 760 -4.94 -15.97 -10.39
C GLU A 760 -4.81 -15.82 -8.87
N PHE A 761 -5.76 -16.38 -8.14
CA PHE A 761 -5.77 -16.34 -6.68
C PHE A 761 -6.04 -17.73 -6.11
N CYS A 762 -5.15 -18.18 -5.22
CA CYS A 762 -5.39 -19.35 -4.38
C CYS A 762 -6.15 -18.92 -3.12
N THR A 763 -7.23 -19.64 -2.79
CA THR A 763 -7.88 -19.54 -1.48
C THR A 763 -6.92 -20.00 -0.39
N ALA A 764 -7.03 -19.43 0.81
CA ALA A 764 -6.22 -19.90 1.94
C ALA A 764 -6.55 -21.37 2.26
N PRO A 765 -5.58 -22.17 2.75
CA PRO A 765 -5.88 -23.50 3.25
C PRO A 765 -6.95 -23.47 4.33
N GLY A 766 -7.87 -24.44 4.29
CA GLY A 766 -8.89 -24.64 5.30
C GLY A 766 -8.53 -25.79 6.24
N PRO A 767 -9.14 -25.88 7.44
CA PRO A 767 -9.12 -27.10 8.23
C PRO A 767 -9.60 -28.30 7.38
N PRO A 768 -9.14 -29.54 7.65
CA PRO A 768 -9.49 -30.70 6.83
C PRO A 768 -10.99 -30.94 6.75
N GLU A 769 -11.42 -31.62 5.70
CA GLU A 769 -12.81 -32.05 5.58
C GLU A 769 -13.20 -32.99 6.74
N ARG A 770 -14.51 -33.04 7.00
CA ARG A 770 -15.08 -33.91 8.02
C ARG A 770 -14.76 -35.37 7.70
N CYS A 771 -14.08 -36.06 8.60
CA CYS A 771 -13.73 -37.47 8.40
C CYS A 771 -14.99 -38.32 8.16
N LYS A 772 -14.87 -39.33 7.29
CA LYS A 772 -15.85 -40.42 7.21
C LYS A 772 -15.89 -41.20 8.53
N VAL A 773 -17.00 -41.91 8.76
CA VAL A 773 -17.14 -42.83 9.90
C VAL A 773 -15.98 -43.84 9.92
N PRO A 774 -15.27 -44.02 11.06
CA PRO A 774 -14.13 -44.93 11.12
C PRO A 774 -14.57 -46.39 11.06
N LEU A 775 -13.85 -47.22 10.31
CA LEU A 775 -14.03 -48.65 10.24
C LEU A 775 -13.45 -49.30 11.50
N LEU A 776 -14.34 -49.89 12.31
CA LEU A 776 -14.03 -50.58 13.56
C LEU A 776 -14.06 -52.10 13.35
N ILE A 777 -13.00 -52.80 13.75
CA ILE A 777 -12.87 -54.26 13.61
C ILE A 777 -12.47 -54.88 14.95
N CYS A 778 -13.35 -55.71 15.53
CA CYS A 778 -13.01 -56.51 16.71
C CYS A 778 -11.85 -57.47 16.39
N LYS A 779 -10.74 -57.34 17.11
CA LYS A 779 -9.62 -58.30 17.11
C LYS A 779 -9.76 -59.35 18.20
N SER A 780 -10.38 -58.98 19.33
CA SER A 780 -10.80 -59.87 20.41
C SER A 780 -11.89 -59.19 21.26
N ALA A 781 -12.39 -59.87 22.30
CA ALA A 781 -13.31 -59.27 23.27
C ALA A 781 -12.73 -58.03 24.00
N ASN A 782 -11.40 -57.93 24.07
CA ASN A 782 -10.70 -56.85 24.79
C ASN A 782 -9.97 -55.89 23.84
N CYS A 783 -10.13 -56.04 22.51
CA CYS A 783 -9.38 -55.27 21.53
C CYS A 783 -10.15 -54.99 20.23
N VAL A 784 -10.17 -53.72 19.81
CA VAL A 784 -10.75 -53.24 18.55
C VAL A 784 -9.68 -52.46 17.77
N LEU A 785 -9.51 -52.78 16.49
CA LEU A 785 -8.75 -51.96 15.56
C LEU A 785 -9.68 -50.89 14.98
N ALA A 786 -9.37 -49.62 15.21
CA ALA A 786 -9.97 -48.49 14.50
C ALA A 786 -9.11 -48.14 13.30
N SER A 787 -9.74 -47.85 12.16
CA SER A 787 -9.07 -47.44 10.91
C SER A 787 -9.94 -46.44 10.16
N TRP A 788 -9.34 -45.50 9.44
CA TRP A 788 -10.08 -44.44 8.76
C TRP A 788 -9.43 -44.02 7.44
N GLU A 789 -10.25 -43.53 6.52
CA GLU A 789 -9.76 -42.91 5.28
C GLU A 789 -9.20 -41.51 5.57
N VAL A 790 -8.26 -41.09 4.73
CA VAL A 790 -7.71 -39.73 4.73
C VAL A 790 -8.77 -38.77 4.15
N PRO A 791 -9.27 -37.77 4.89
CA PRO A 791 -10.23 -36.79 4.37
C PRO A 791 -9.57 -35.78 3.44
N GLY A 792 -10.37 -34.97 2.74
CA GLY A 792 -9.88 -33.86 1.92
C GLY A 792 -8.99 -32.89 2.72
N CYS A 793 -7.78 -32.65 2.24
CA CYS A 793 -6.75 -31.87 2.93
C CYS A 793 -6.99 -30.34 2.88
N ASN A 794 -7.91 -29.86 2.04
CA ASN A 794 -8.29 -28.44 1.97
C ASN A 794 -7.11 -27.47 1.81
N GLY A 795 -6.08 -27.86 1.05
CA GLY A 795 -4.90 -27.04 0.75
C GLY A 795 -3.70 -27.20 1.68
N ALA A 796 -3.81 -27.98 2.77
CA ALA A 796 -2.69 -28.23 3.67
C ALA A 796 -2.68 -29.68 4.16
N GLU A 797 -1.49 -30.31 4.12
CA GLU A 797 -1.30 -31.70 4.51
C GLU A 797 -1.77 -31.99 5.94
N ILE A 798 -2.38 -33.15 6.15
CA ILE A 798 -2.91 -33.57 7.44
C ILE A 798 -1.74 -34.04 8.32
N THR A 799 -1.51 -33.31 9.41
CA THR A 799 -0.38 -33.52 10.33
C THR A 799 -0.73 -34.43 11.50
N GLU A 800 -2.01 -34.49 11.90
CA GLU A 800 -2.47 -35.20 13.09
C GLU A 800 -3.93 -35.66 12.93
N TYR A 801 -4.23 -36.86 13.42
CA TYR A 801 -5.58 -37.36 13.66
C TYR A 801 -5.85 -37.45 15.16
N ARG A 802 -7.06 -37.10 15.60
CA ARG A 802 -7.51 -37.23 17.01
C ARG A 802 -8.70 -38.16 17.10
N LEU A 803 -8.48 -39.31 17.73
CA LEU A 803 -9.49 -40.37 17.91
C LEU A 803 -10.11 -40.25 19.30
N GLU A 804 -11.42 -40.05 19.36
CA GLU A 804 -12.20 -40.12 20.58
C GLU A 804 -12.91 -41.47 20.73
N TRP A 805 -13.00 -41.95 21.96
CA TRP A 805 -13.58 -43.25 22.32
C TRP A 805 -14.29 -43.20 23.68
N GLY A 806 -15.39 -43.92 23.84
CA GLY A 806 -16.09 -44.02 25.14
C GLY A 806 -17.25 -45.01 25.14
N ARG A 807 -17.80 -45.29 26.33
CA ARG A 807 -19.02 -46.13 26.49
C ARG A 807 -20.33 -45.35 26.32
N VAL A 808 -20.26 -44.03 26.25
CA VAL A 808 -21.40 -43.12 26.12
C VAL A 808 -21.00 -42.03 25.12
N GLU A 809 -21.82 -41.81 24.10
CA GLU A 809 -21.53 -40.91 22.98
C GLU A 809 -21.21 -39.46 23.42
N GLY A 810 -21.89 -38.95 24.45
CA GLY A 810 -21.62 -37.62 25.02
C GLY A 810 -20.38 -37.51 25.92
N CYS A 811 -19.72 -38.62 26.25
CA CYS A 811 -18.63 -38.68 27.25
C CYS A 811 -17.39 -39.44 26.75
N MET A 812 -17.13 -39.38 25.44
CA MET A 812 -15.91 -39.91 24.85
C MET A 812 -14.67 -39.11 25.28
N GLN A 813 -13.50 -39.74 25.23
CA GLN A 813 -12.19 -39.14 25.56
C GLN A 813 -11.22 -39.37 24.40
N VAL A 814 -10.28 -38.44 24.18
CA VAL A 814 -9.23 -38.61 23.16
C VAL A 814 -8.26 -39.70 23.62
N ILE A 815 -8.17 -40.79 22.86
CA ILE A 815 -7.29 -41.94 23.15
C ILE A 815 -6.10 -42.07 22.21
N TYR A 816 -6.10 -41.36 21.08
CA TYR A 816 -4.99 -41.32 20.14
C TYR A 816 -4.86 -39.92 19.51
N THR A 817 -3.61 -39.46 19.40
CA THR A 817 -3.20 -38.24 18.70
C THR A 817 -1.95 -38.55 17.87
N GLY A 818 -2.02 -38.46 16.54
CA GLY A 818 -0.89 -38.74 15.66
C GLY A 818 -1.24 -38.93 14.19
N ALA A 819 -0.22 -39.10 13.34
CA ALA A 819 -0.37 -39.07 11.87
C ALA A 819 -0.84 -40.40 11.22
N SER A 820 -0.96 -41.51 11.96
CA SER A 820 -1.36 -42.81 11.41
C SER A 820 -2.85 -42.88 11.11
N SER A 821 -3.25 -43.57 10.05
CA SER A 821 -4.65 -43.79 9.65
C SER A 821 -5.35 -44.96 10.36
N SER A 822 -4.72 -45.53 11.40
CA SER A 822 -5.29 -46.63 12.20
C SER A 822 -4.68 -46.69 13.59
N TYR A 823 -5.47 -47.14 14.57
CA TYR A 823 -5.06 -47.29 15.97
C TYR A 823 -5.70 -48.54 16.61
N GLU A 824 -4.91 -49.30 17.37
CA GLU A 824 -5.34 -50.57 17.99
C GLU A 824 -5.68 -50.35 19.48
N ILE A 825 -6.98 -50.32 19.79
CA ILE A 825 -7.53 -50.00 21.10
C ILE A 825 -7.55 -51.27 21.95
N LYS A 826 -6.93 -51.24 23.13
CA LYS A 826 -6.70 -52.40 24.01
C LYS A 826 -7.24 -52.17 25.42
N GLY A 827 -7.49 -53.25 26.15
CA GLY A 827 -8.02 -53.19 27.52
C GLY A 827 -9.52 -52.89 27.58
N LEU A 828 -10.25 -53.15 26.50
CA LEU A 828 -11.71 -53.04 26.45
C LEU A 828 -12.36 -54.12 27.31
N THR A 829 -13.58 -53.88 27.79
CA THR A 829 -14.38 -54.92 28.42
C THR A 829 -15.15 -55.73 27.36
N PRO A 830 -15.28 -57.06 27.52
CA PRO A 830 -16.17 -57.90 26.70
C PRO A 830 -17.62 -57.43 26.70
N ALA A 831 -18.38 -57.83 25.67
CA ALA A 831 -19.83 -57.59 25.53
C ALA A 831 -20.28 -56.15 25.85
N THR A 832 -19.44 -55.17 25.53
CA THR A 832 -19.64 -53.76 25.89
C THR A 832 -19.73 -52.94 24.60
N THR A 833 -20.77 -52.11 24.50
CA THR A 833 -20.90 -51.15 23.41
C THR A 833 -20.02 -49.94 23.65
N TYR A 834 -19.30 -49.54 22.61
CA TYR A 834 -18.41 -48.38 22.57
C TYR A 834 -18.74 -47.51 21.35
N PHE A 835 -18.54 -46.21 21.54
CA PHE A 835 -18.71 -45.15 20.56
C PHE A 835 -17.33 -44.60 20.21
N CYS A 836 -17.14 -44.22 18.95
CA CYS A 836 -15.88 -43.71 18.42
C CYS A 836 -16.10 -42.61 17.38
N ARG A 837 -15.32 -41.53 17.42
CA ARG A 837 -15.28 -40.53 16.34
C ARG A 837 -13.86 -40.02 16.12
N ILE A 838 -13.61 -39.51 14.94
CA ILE A 838 -12.27 -39.13 14.45
C ILE A 838 -12.33 -37.74 13.82
N GLN A 839 -11.32 -36.91 14.07
CA GLN A 839 -11.08 -35.66 13.35
C GLN A 839 -9.64 -35.61 12.83
N ALA A 840 -9.45 -34.93 11.70
CA ALA A 840 -8.13 -34.64 11.13
C ALA A 840 -7.73 -33.18 11.43
N VAL A 841 -6.43 -32.91 11.46
CA VAL A 841 -5.83 -31.60 11.75
C VAL A 841 -4.74 -31.33 10.73
N ASN A 842 -4.69 -30.11 10.20
CA ASN A 842 -3.60 -29.61 9.36
C ASN A 842 -3.09 -28.27 9.92
N SER A 843 -2.18 -27.60 9.20
CA SER A 843 -1.63 -26.30 9.59
C SER A 843 -2.66 -25.14 9.65
N ALA A 844 -3.83 -25.29 9.02
CA ALA A 844 -4.93 -24.33 9.09
C ALA A 844 -5.91 -24.61 10.26
N GLY A 845 -5.82 -25.76 10.93
CA GLY A 845 -6.55 -26.07 12.14
C GLY A 845 -7.12 -27.50 12.20
N SER A 846 -7.93 -27.76 13.22
CA SER A 846 -8.68 -29.01 13.36
C SER A 846 -9.98 -28.96 12.54
N GLY A 847 -10.19 -29.98 11.71
CA GLY A 847 -11.46 -30.21 11.03
C GLY A 847 -12.55 -30.66 11.99
N MET A 848 -13.79 -30.75 11.53
CA MET A 848 -14.89 -31.26 12.36
C MET A 848 -14.76 -32.77 12.58
N PHE A 849 -15.10 -33.25 13.78
CA PHE A 849 -15.30 -34.68 14.02
C PHE A 849 -16.28 -35.29 13.03
N GLY A 850 -15.92 -36.46 12.50
CA GLY A 850 -16.78 -37.33 11.69
C GLY A 850 -18.00 -37.84 12.44
N ASP A 851 -18.80 -38.67 11.77
CA ASP A 851 -19.93 -39.35 12.39
C ASP A 851 -19.48 -40.45 13.34
N THR A 852 -20.25 -40.66 14.42
CA THR A 852 -19.93 -41.63 15.46
C THR A 852 -20.08 -43.06 14.93
N ALA A 853 -18.97 -43.81 14.89
CA ALA A 853 -18.99 -45.26 14.74
C ALA A 853 -19.37 -45.91 16.08
N VAL A 854 -20.13 -47.01 16.01
CA VAL A 854 -20.55 -47.79 17.18
C VAL A 854 -20.13 -49.24 16.99
N ILE A 855 -19.57 -49.86 18.03
CA ILE A 855 -19.21 -51.28 18.02
C ILE A 855 -19.45 -51.91 19.39
N THR A 856 -19.93 -53.14 19.42
CA THR A 856 -20.01 -53.96 20.63
C THR A 856 -18.91 -55.01 20.58
N THR A 857 -18.07 -55.07 21.62
CA THR A 857 -17.07 -56.13 21.75
C THR A 857 -17.76 -57.49 21.90
N PRO A 858 -17.20 -58.59 21.36
CA PRO A 858 -17.77 -59.92 21.58
C PRO A 858 -17.67 -60.32 23.07
N ALA A 859 -18.46 -61.31 23.48
CA ALA A 859 -18.33 -61.94 24.79
C ALA A 859 -17.03 -62.75 24.91
N SER A 860 -16.65 -63.11 26.13
CA SER A 860 -15.49 -63.97 26.41
C SER A 860 -15.74 -64.93 27.57
N ALA A 861 -14.76 -65.80 27.84
CA ALA A 861 -14.68 -66.52 29.12
C ALA A 861 -14.76 -65.55 30.33
N PRO A 862 -15.23 -66.00 31.51
CA PRO A 862 -15.46 -65.12 32.67
C PRO A 862 -14.19 -64.50 33.25
N ALA A 863 -14.35 -63.50 34.12
CA ALA A 863 -13.25 -62.94 34.90
C ALA A 863 -12.77 -63.90 36.01
N ALA A 864 -11.59 -63.61 36.60
CA ALA A 864 -11.11 -64.32 37.77
C ALA A 864 -12.07 -64.14 38.96
N VAL A 865 -12.30 -65.23 39.72
CA VAL A 865 -12.99 -65.14 41.02
C VAL A 865 -12.08 -64.40 42.01
N SER A 866 -12.57 -63.27 42.54
CA SER A 866 -11.78 -62.32 43.33
C SER A 866 -11.88 -62.51 44.84
N VAL A 867 -12.99 -63.09 45.33
CA VAL A 867 -13.23 -63.40 46.73
C VAL A 867 -13.57 -64.88 46.81
N LEU A 868 -12.64 -65.68 47.33
CA LEU A 868 -12.80 -67.10 47.66
C LEU A 868 -12.42 -67.26 49.14
N GLN A 869 -13.32 -67.83 49.94
CA GLN A 869 -13.14 -68.01 51.38
C GLN A 869 -13.58 -69.41 51.82
N VAL A 870 -13.02 -69.85 52.96
CA VAL A 870 -13.54 -70.99 53.73
C VAL A 870 -14.58 -70.44 54.71
N VAL A 871 -15.66 -71.18 54.93
CA VAL A 871 -16.71 -70.81 55.89
C VAL A 871 -16.79 -71.90 56.96
N ASP A 872 -16.41 -71.54 58.20
CA ASP A 872 -16.45 -72.45 59.35
C ASP A 872 -17.75 -72.30 60.18
N ASP A 873 -18.60 -71.32 59.86
CA ASP A 873 -19.85 -71.01 60.56
C ASP A 873 -21.06 -71.79 60.00
N GLU A 874 -21.61 -72.70 60.80
CA GLU A 874 -22.81 -73.49 60.48
C GLU A 874 -24.05 -72.62 60.19
N GLU A 875 -24.15 -71.40 60.73
CA GLU A 875 -25.27 -70.47 60.43
C GLU A 875 -25.24 -69.91 58.99
N LEU A 876 -24.09 -69.92 58.31
CA LEU A 876 -23.93 -69.40 56.94
C LEU A 876 -24.03 -70.50 55.86
N LEU A 877 -24.29 -71.74 56.27
CA LEU A 877 -24.34 -72.91 55.42
C LEU A 877 -25.76 -73.43 55.25
N SER A 878 -26.16 -73.69 54.00
CA SER A 878 -27.47 -74.29 53.68
C SER A 878 -27.58 -75.77 54.07
N THR A 879 -26.47 -76.39 54.48
CA THR A 879 -26.36 -77.79 54.92
C THR A 879 -25.23 -77.91 55.96
N PRO A 880 -25.46 -78.53 57.13
CA PRO A 880 -24.41 -78.71 58.15
C PRO A 880 -23.26 -79.60 57.62
N LEU A 881 -22.03 -79.40 58.10
CA LEU A 881 -20.89 -80.21 57.65
C LEU A 881 -20.99 -81.66 58.16
N PRO A 882 -20.87 -82.68 57.29
CA PRO A 882 -21.00 -84.07 57.73
C PRO A 882 -19.81 -84.56 58.55
N SER A 883 -18.61 -84.02 58.35
CA SER A 883 -17.45 -84.20 59.23
C SER A 883 -16.44 -83.05 59.08
N PRO A 884 -16.23 -82.18 60.10
CA PRO A 884 -15.31 -81.03 59.99
C PRO A 884 -13.82 -81.42 59.99
N SER A 885 -13.51 -82.69 60.25
CA SER A 885 -12.17 -83.26 60.07
C SER A 885 -11.90 -83.69 58.62
N GLU A 886 -12.92 -83.91 57.78
CA GLU A 886 -12.75 -84.46 56.41
C GLU A 886 -13.42 -83.63 55.32
N CYS A 887 -14.03 -82.50 55.69
CA CYS A 887 -14.72 -81.60 54.80
C CYS A 887 -14.21 -80.15 54.94
N LEU A 888 -14.36 -79.35 53.89
CA LEU A 888 -14.14 -77.91 53.90
C LEU A 888 -15.26 -77.22 53.09
N ALA A 889 -16.00 -76.32 53.73
CA ALA A 889 -16.98 -75.48 53.03
C ALA A 889 -16.29 -74.27 52.38
N LEU A 890 -16.55 -74.07 51.10
CA LEU A 890 -16.06 -72.96 50.29
C LEU A 890 -17.21 -72.07 49.86
N GLN A 891 -16.99 -70.77 49.88
CA GLN A 891 -17.90 -69.76 49.34
C GLN A 891 -17.10 -68.73 48.54
N TRP A 892 -17.70 -68.19 47.48
CA TRP A 892 -17.08 -67.15 46.67
C TRP A 892 -18.10 -66.14 46.15
N LYS A 893 -17.60 -65.03 45.61
CA LYS A 893 -18.41 -64.08 44.85
C LYS A 893 -18.40 -64.44 43.36
N GLU A 894 -19.56 -64.38 42.71
CA GLU A 894 -19.68 -64.52 41.26
C GLU A 894 -18.79 -63.48 40.54
N PRO A 895 -17.91 -63.90 39.62
CA PRO A 895 -17.08 -62.98 38.82
C PRO A 895 -17.88 -62.39 37.65
N CYS A 896 -17.32 -61.39 36.97
CA CYS A 896 -17.95 -60.84 35.78
C CYS A 896 -18.09 -61.91 34.68
N CYS A 897 -19.33 -62.18 34.26
CA CYS A 897 -19.69 -63.16 33.24
C CYS A 897 -19.22 -62.79 31.82
N ASN A 898 -18.74 -61.56 31.61
CA ASN A 898 -18.18 -61.09 30.34
C ASN A 898 -19.10 -61.27 29.11
N GLY A 899 -20.43 -61.22 29.35
CA GLY A 899 -21.46 -61.28 28.32
C GLY A 899 -22.04 -62.66 28.03
N ALA A 900 -21.62 -63.72 28.74
CA ALA A 900 -22.21 -65.04 28.64
C ALA A 900 -22.32 -65.70 30.02
N GLU A 901 -23.50 -66.22 30.34
CA GLU A 901 -23.88 -66.75 31.65
C GLU A 901 -22.91 -67.82 32.18
N ILE A 902 -22.62 -67.76 33.48
CA ILE A 902 -21.67 -68.68 34.12
C ILE A 902 -22.36 -70.04 34.31
N THR A 903 -21.89 -71.03 33.56
CA THR A 903 -22.44 -72.40 33.54
C THR A 903 -21.90 -73.29 34.66
N GLY A 904 -20.83 -72.86 35.35
CA GLY A 904 -20.27 -73.57 36.50
C GLY A 904 -18.88 -73.11 36.90
N TYR A 905 -18.26 -73.81 37.86
CA TYR A 905 -16.93 -73.47 38.39
C TYR A 905 -16.04 -74.71 38.50
N THR A 906 -14.76 -74.63 38.07
CA THR A 906 -13.76 -75.65 38.40
C THR A 906 -12.98 -75.24 39.64
N ILE A 907 -13.00 -76.08 40.67
CA ILE A 907 -12.20 -75.92 41.89
C ILE A 907 -11.02 -76.89 41.81
N GLU A 908 -9.80 -76.37 41.92
CA GLU A 908 -8.58 -77.16 42.07
C GLU A 908 -8.10 -77.12 43.52
N TYR A 909 -7.81 -78.29 44.09
CA TYR A 909 -7.30 -78.44 45.44
C TYR A 909 -6.13 -79.44 45.54
N GLY A 910 -5.31 -79.29 46.57
CA GLY A 910 -4.19 -80.19 46.86
C GLY A 910 -3.12 -80.18 45.77
N GLU A 911 -2.72 -81.37 45.32
CA GLU A 911 -1.63 -81.59 44.34
C GLU A 911 -2.17 -81.80 42.91
N LYS A 912 -3.13 -80.94 42.50
CA LYS A 912 -3.92 -80.97 41.23
C LYS A 912 -5.15 -81.89 41.23
N GLN A 913 -5.83 -82.09 42.35
CA GLN A 913 -7.19 -82.64 42.31
C GLN A 913 -8.14 -81.54 41.80
N GLN A 914 -9.06 -81.87 40.89
CA GLN A 914 -10.02 -80.92 40.33
C GLN A 914 -11.43 -81.50 40.36
N ILE A 915 -12.41 -80.67 40.73
CA ILE A 915 -13.84 -80.92 40.56
C ILE A 915 -14.47 -79.78 39.77
N THR A 916 -15.58 -80.04 39.09
CA THR A 916 -16.43 -78.99 38.51
C THR A 916 -17.78 -79.01 39.21
N VAL A 917 -18.22 -77.82 39.63
CA VAL A 917 -19.48 -77.52 40.32
C VAL A 917 -20.41 -76.82 39.32
N ASP A 918 -21.71 -76.83 39.59
CA ASP A 918 -22.70 -76.04 38.87
C ASP A 918 -22.53 -74.52 39.11
N SER A 919 -23.52 -73.72 38.72
CA SER A 919 -23.48 -72.26 38.85
C SER A 919 -23.65 -71.73 40.28
N ALA A 920 -23.74 -72.59 41.31
CA ALA A 920 -23.78 -72.15 42.70
C ALA A 920 -22.47 -71.46 43.12
N THR A 921 -22.56 -70.51 44.06
CA THR A 921 -21.42 -69.75 44.59
C THR A 921 -20.85 -70.30 45.90
N SER A 922 -21.21 -71.55 46.23
CA SER A 922 -20.68 -72.30 47.38
C SER A 922 -20.57 -73.79 47.04
N CYS A 923 -19.64 -74.47 47.72
CA CYS A 923 -19.41 -75.92 47.56
C CYS A 923 -18.75 -76.49 48.81
N VAL A 924 -19.16 -77.68 49.25
CA VAL A 924 -18.46 -78.44 50.30
C VAL A 924 -17.51 -79.44 49.63
N LEU A 925 -16.20 -79.28 49.84
CA LEU A 925 -15.22 -80.32 49.53
C LEU A 925 -15.34 -81.43 50.59
N THR A 926 -15.37 -82.68 50.16
CA THR A 926 -15.48 -83.87 51.03
C THR A 926 -14.35 -84.86 50.75
N ASN A 927 -14.22 -85.90 51.59
CA ASN A 927 -13.17 -86.93 51.49
C ASN A 927 -11.73 -86.37 51.61
N LEU A 928 -11.56 -85.31 52.40
CA LEU A 928 -10.25 -84.74 52.70
C LEU A 928 -9.61 -85.46 53.89
N VAL A 929 -8.29 -85.63 53.86
CA VAL A 929 -7.51 -86.15 55.00
C VAL A 929 -7.56 -85.16 56.19
N PRO A 930 -7.81 -85.63 57.44
CA PRO A 930 -7.72 -84.81 58.65
C PRO A 930 -6.35 -84.18 58.91
N ASP A 931 -6.36 -83.07 59.66
CA ASP A 931 -5.19 -82.24 60.00
C ASP A 931 -4.29 -81.82 58.79
N ARG A 932 -4.78 -81.88 57.56
CA ARG A 932 -3.99 -81.59 56.34
C ARG A 932 -4.31 -80.22 55.76
N THR A 933 -3.27 -79.47 55.42
CA THR A 933 -3.40 -78.19 54.71
C THR A 933 -3.55 -78.42 53.21
N TYR A 934 -4.66 -77.95 52.64
CA TYR A 934 -4.93 -77.91 51.21
C TYR A 934 -4.66 -76.50 50.66
N ARG A 935 -4.06 -76.45 49.47
CA ARG A 935 -4.02 -75.24 48.64
C ARG A 935 -5.22 -75.31 47.69
N ILE A 936 -6.01 -74.25 47.59
CA ILE A 936 -7.29 -74.25 46.84
C ILE A 936 -7.35 -73.02 45.92
N ARG A 937 -7.79 -73.19 44.67
CA ARG A 937 -8.07 -72.12 43.70
C ARG A 937 -9.28 -72.46 42.83
N ILE A 938 -9.98 -71.46 42.32
CA ILE A 938 -11.23 -71.64 41.56
C ILE A 938 -11.24 -70.82 40.27
N GLN A 939 -11.82 -71.35 39.19
CA GLN A 939 -12.10 -70.63 37.95
C GLN A 939 -13.58 -70.79 37.56
N ALA A 940 -14.18 -69.76 36.98
CA ALA A 940 -15.54 -69.81 36.44
C ALA A 940 -15.55 -70.22 34.96
N ILE A 941 -16.62 -70.86 34.50
CA ILE A 941 -16.81 -71.33 33.13
C ILE A 941 -18.09 -70.70 32.55
N ASN A 942 -18.05 -70.29 31.29
CA ASN A 942 -19.25 -70.04 30.49
C ASN A 942 -19.14 -70.73 29.12
N SER A 943 -20.09 -70.47 28.21
CA SER A 943 -20.12 -71.02 26.85
C SER A 943 -18.91 -70.68 25.96
N PHE A 944 -18.08 -69.70 26.35
CA PHE A 944 -16.83 -69.33 25.68
C PHE A 944 -15.58 -69.95 26.35
N GLY A 945 -15.75 -70.73 27.41
CA GLY A 945 -14.69 -71.51 28.07
C GLY A 945 -14.44 -71.12 29.53
N ALA A 946 -13.35 -71.65 30.08
CA ALA A 946 -12.90 -71.34 31.43
C ALA A 946 -12.16 -69.99 31.50
N GLY A 947 -12.52 -69.17 32.49
CA GLY A 947 -11.78 -67.98 32.88
C GLY A 947 -10.49 -68.33 33.64
N PRO A 948 -9.66 -67.33 33.98
CA PRO A 948 -8.46 -67.54 34.77
C PRO A 948 -8.77 -67.95 36.22
N PHE A 949 -7.93 -68.82 36.79
CA PHE A 949 -7.98 -69.19 38.21
C PHE A 949 -7.80 -67.99 39.15
N SER A 950 -8.49 -68.05 40.29
CA SER A 950 -8.32 -67.17 41.44
C SER A 950 -6.89 -67.21 42.01
N PRO A 951 -6.51 -66.22 42.83
CA PRO A 951 -5.47 -66.40 43.83
C PRO A 951 -5.74 -67.67 44.66
N SER A 952 -4.68 -68.40 45.00
CA SER A 952 -4.81 -69.66 45.74
C SER A 952 -4.82 -69.43 47.25
N ILE A 953 -5.90 -69.79 47.93
CA ILE A 953 -5.97 -69.80 49.40
C ILE A 953 -5.32 -71.06 49.99
N LYS A 954 -5.12 -71.07 51.31
CA LYS A 954 -4.75 -72.26 52.08
C LYS A 954 -5.82 -72.50 53.14
N ALA A 955 -6.25 -73.73 53.28
CA ALA A 955 -7.24 -74.18 54.26
C ALA A 955 -6.70 -75.43 54.97
N LYS A 956 -7.02 -75.64 56.25
CA LYS A 956 -6.61 -76.85 56.99
C LYS A 956 -7.85 -77.55 57.53
N THR A 957 -7.99 -78.85 57.27
CA THR A 957 -9.00 -79.68 57.94
C THR A 957 -8.72 -79.76 59.44
N LYS A 958 -9.77 -79.91 60.26
CA LYS A 958 -9.59 -80.10 61.71
C LYS A 958 -8.90 -81.44 62.02
N PRO A 959 -8.22 -81.59 63.17
CA PRO A 959 -7.78 -82.90 63.65
C PRO A 959 -8.98 -83.83 63.91
N PRO A 960 -8.78 -85.15 64.04
CA PRO A 960 -9.84 -86.06 64.47
C PRO A 960 -10.27 -85.83 65.94
N PRO A 961 -11.46 -86.31 66.35
CA PRO A 961 -11.86 -86.36 67.76
C PRO A 961 -10.89 -87.19 68.62
N PRO A 962 -10.75 -86.89 69.92
CA PRO A 962 -9.81 -87.58 70.80
C PRO A 962 -10.33 -88.94 71.27
N ASN A 963 -9.43 -89.89 71.51
CA ASN A 963 -9.77 -91.16 72.14
C ASN A 963 -10.12 -90.99 73.63
N PRO A 964 -10.95 -91.87 74.23
CA PRO A 964 -11.27 -91.82 75.65
C PRO A 964 -10.04 -92.06 76.53
N PRO A 965 -9.85 -91.28 77.61
CA PRO A 965 -8.68 -91.40 78.50
C PRO A 965 -8.81 -92.61 79.45
N HIS A 966 -7.68 -93.20 79.84
CA HIS A 966 -7.67 -94.25 80.85
C HIS A 966 -8.06 -93.72 82.24
N LEU A 967 -8.82 -94.50 83.03
CA LEU A 967 -9.35 -94.08 84.33
C LEU A 967 -8.86 -94.95 85.51
N GLU A 968 -8.34 -94.30 86.54
CA GLU A 968 -7.77 -94.86 87.77
C GLU A 968 -8.61 -94.45 89.00
N CYS A 969 -8.56 -95.24 90.08
CA CYS A 969 -9.27 -94.92 91.32
C CYS A 969 -8.46 -95.20 92.60
N VAL A 970 -8.45 -94.26 93.55
CA VAL A 970 -8.03 -94.47 94.94
C VAL A 970 -9.26 -94.69 95.81
N VAL A 971 -9.30 -95.84 96.48
CA VAL A 971 -10.47 -96.35 97.21
C VAL A 971 -10.44 -96.00 98.70
N PHE A 972 -11.59 -95.62 99.24
CA PHE A 972 -11.85 -95.50 100.69
C PHE A 972 -13.21 -96.13 101.03
N SER A 973 -13.51 -96.34 102.31
CA SER A 973 -14.75 -97.00 102.76
C SER A 973 -16.05 -96.23 102.45
N GLN A 974 -15.98 -94.91 102.21
CA GLN A 974 -17.15 -94.05 101.90
C GLN A 974 -16.92 -93.04 100.76
N SER A 975 -15.81 -93.16 100.02
CA SER A 975 -15.50 -92.29 98.88
C SER A 975 -14.54 -92.93 97.88
N LEU A 976 -14.68 -92.59 96.60
CA LEU A 976 -13.77 -93.00 95.52
C LEU A 976 -13.14 -91.73 94.93
N LYS A 977 -11.81 -91.69 94.80
CA LYS A 977 -11.11 -90.58 94.12
C LYS A 977 -10.64 -91.06 92.76
N LEU A 978 -11.33 -90.61 91.71
CA LEU A 978 -11.06 -90.94 90.32
C LEU A 978 -10.01 -89.98 89.74
N LYS A 979 -9.18 -90.49 88.84
CA LYS A 979 -8.14 -89.78 88.09
C LYS A 979 -8.10 -90.32 86.66
N TRP A 980 -7.85 -89.47 85.68
CA TRP A 980 -7.77 -89.88 84.27
C TRP A 980 -6.76 -89.05 83.49
N GLY A 981 -6.41 -89.53 82.30
CA GLY A 981 -5.41 -88.92 81.42
C GLY A 981 -4.03 -89.57 81.61
N ASP A 982 -3.30 -89.68 80.49
CA ASP A 982 -2.24 -90.66 80.35
C ASP A 982 -0.92 -90.15 80.96
N GLY A 983 -0.43 -90.85 81.99
CA GLY A 983 0.80 -90.50 82.71
C GLY A 983 2.11 -90.62 81.90
N THR A 984 2.04 -90.79 80.58
CA THR A 984 3.18 -90.99 79.68
C THR A 984 3.12 -90.18 78.36
N SER A 985 1.99 -89.56 78.01
CA SER A 985 1.84 -88.85 76.73
C SER A 985 2.28 -87.39 76.81
N LYS A 986 3.55 -87.10 76.49
CA LYS A 986 4.04 -85.73 76.22
C LYS A 986 3.62 -85.18 74.85
N ALA A 987 2.74 -85.87 74.12
CA ALA A 987 2.23 -85.50 72.82
C ALA A 987 0.86 -84.81 72.96
N LEU A 988 0.81 -83.53 72.59
CA LEU A 988 -0.40 -82.72 72.38
C LEU A 988 -1.55 -82.94 73.39
N ALA A 989 -1.30 -82.58 74.64
CA ALA A 989 -2.36 -81.98 75.45
C ALA A 989 -2.68 -80.60 74.85
N THR A 990 -3.58 -80.56 73.84
CA THR A 990 -4.14 -79.30 73.36
C THR A 990 -5.04 -78.71 74.45
N GLU A 991 -4.90 -77.40 74.70
CA GLU A 991 -5.53 -76.71 75.83
C GLU A 991 -7.07 -76.64 75.75
N THR A 992 -7.67 -77.15 74.67
CA THR A 992 -9.13 -77.19 74.42
C THR A 992 -9.79 -78.54 74.74
N SER A 993 -9.04 -79.59 75.09
CA SER A 993 -9.61 -80.92 75.37
C SER A 993 -10.44 -80.94 76.66
N GLN A 994 -11.72 -81.30 76.57
CA GLN A 994 -12.65 -81.41 77.71
C GLN A 994 -13.11 -82.86 77.92
N TYR A 995 -13.46 -83.21 79.16
CA TYR A 995 -13.85 -84.57 79.55
C TYR A 995 -15.24 -84.62 80.15
N ASN A 996 -16.06 -85.57 79.68
CA ASN A 996 -17.36 -85.89 80.26
C ASN A 996 -17.28 -87.24 80.99
N LEU A 997 -17.38 -87.23 82.32
CA LEU A 997 -17.35 -88.40 83.18
C LEU A 997 -18.74 -88.69 83.73
N GLN A 998 -19.17 -89.95 83.55
CA GLN A 998 -20.50 -90.42 83.95
C GLN A 998 -20.39 -91.57 84.96
N MET A 999 -21.38 -91.67 85.83
CA MET A 999 -21.55 -92.70 86.86
C MET A 999 -22.85 -93.45 86.61
N GLU A 1000 -22.89 -94.75 86.90
CA GLU A 1000 -24.11 -95.56 86.81
C GLU A 1000 -24.98 -95.40 88.07
N ASP A 1001 -26.27 -95.08 87.88
CA ASP A 1001 -27.31 -95.12 88.92
C ASP A 1001 -27.91 -96.54 89.04
N LYS A 1002 -28.64 -96.82 90.13
CA LYS A 1002 -29.29 -98.10 90.47
C LYS A 1002 -30.27 -98.66 89.43
N LEU A 1003 -30.58 -97.90 88.39
CA LEU A 1003 -31.42 -98.27 87.25
C LEU A 1003 -30.59 -98.58 85.99
N SER A 1004 -29.29 -98.81 86.13
CA SER A 1004 -28.31 -99.01 85.04
C SER A 1004 -28.34 -97.93 83.96
N ARG A 1005 -28.41 -96.67 84.41
CA ARG A 1005 -28.32 -95.48 83.56
C ARG A 1005 -27.11 -94.66 83.96
N PHE A 1006 -26.28 -94.31 82.99
CA PHE A 1006 -25.16 -93.40 83.18
C PHE A 1006 -25.64 -91.94 83.22
N PHE A 1007 -25.17 -91.18 84.21
CA PHE A 1007 -25.42 -89.75 84.34
C PHE A 1007 -24.12 -88.99 84.61
N THR A 1008 -23.99 -87.78 84.05
CA THR A 1008 -22.79 -86.95 84.18
C THR A 1008 -22.56 -86.55 85.63
N ILE A 1009 -21.41 -86.95 86.20
CA ILE A 1009 -20.94 -86.49 87.53
C ILE A 1009 -19.88 -85.40 87.43
N TYR A 1010 -19.20 -85.29 86.29
CA TYR A 1010 -18.25 -84.23 85.99
C TYR A 1010 -18.22 -83.93 84.49
N ASN A 1011 -18.14 -82.64 84.14
CA ASN A 1011 -17.81 -82.19 82.78
C ASN A 1011 -16.80 -81.04 82.85
N GLY A 1012 -15.75 -81.06 82.02
CA GLY A 1012 -14.74 -80.00 81.92
C GLY A 1012 -13.28 -80.47 81.80
N PRO A 1013 -12.29 -79.58 81.97
CA PRO A 1013 -10.87 -79.85 81.67
C PRO A 1013 -10.05 -80.47 82.81
N CYS A 1014 -10.65 -80.73 83.98
CA CYS A 1014 -9.93 -81.34 85.11
C CYS A 1014 -9.66 -82.83 84.87
N HIS A 1015 -8.56 -83.32 85.46
CA HIS A 1015 -8.06 -84.70 85.29
C HIS A 1015 -8.31 -85.59 86.54
N THR A 1016 -9.07 -85.11 87.53
CA THR A 1016 -9.42 -85.84 88.76
C THR A 1016 -10.76 -85.39 89.34
N TYR A 1017 -11.51 -86.30 89.96
CA TYR A 1017 -12.76 -85.99 90.68
C TYR A 1017 -12.96 -86.94 91.87
N LYS A 1018 -13.53 -86.45 92.99
CA LYS A 1018 -13.76 -87.26 94.20
C LYS A 1018 -15.26 -87.46 94.44
N VAL A 1019 -15.73 -88.68 94.20
CA VAL A 1019 -17.09 -89.14 94.53
C VAL A 1019 -17.16 -89.44 96.04
N GLN A 1020 -18.20 -88.95 96.72
CA GLN A 1020 -18.33 -89.02 98.19
C GLN A 1020 -19.74 -89.45 98.62
N ARG A 1021 -19.90 -89.81 99.90
CA ARG A 1021 -21.16 -90.35 100.48
C ARG A 1021 -21.57 -91.70 99.86
N LEU A 1022 -20.58 -92.54 99.57
CA LEU A 1022 -20.78 -93.89 99.07
C LEU A 1022 -20.97 -94.87 100.24
N SER A 1023 -21.77 -95.92 100.00
CA SER A 1023 -21.89 -97.05 100.94
C SER A 1023 -20.62 -97.91 100.92
N GLU A 1024 -20.27 -98.51 102.05
CA GLU A 1024 -19.16 -99.47 102.21
C GLU A 1024 -19.42 -100.79 101.46
N SER A 1025 -18.36 -101.52 101.09
CA SER A 1025 -18.44 -102.82 100.40
C SER A 1025 -19.32 -102.84 99.13
N THR A 1026 -19.44 -101.70 98.44
CA THR A 1026 -20.37 -101.51 97.31
C THR A 1026 -19.59 -101.12 96.05
N THR A 1027 -19.88 -101.77 94.93
CA THR A 1027 -19.32 -101.46 93.61
C THR A 1027 -20.09 -100.33 92.92
N TYR A 1028 -19.38 -99.44 92.26
CA TYR A 1028 -19.92 -98.35 91.43
C TYR A 1028 -19.21 -98.34 90.08
N ASN A 1029 -19.97 -98.07 89.02
CA ASN A 1029 -19.52 -98.13 87.63
C ASN A 1029 -19.42 -96.72 87.02
N PHE A 1030 -18.42 -96.51 86.16
CA PHE A 1030 -18.09 -95.21 85.57
C PHE A 1030 -17.68 -95.35 84.10
N ARG A 1031 -17.89 -94.32 83.29
CA ARG A 1031 -17.36 -94.22 81.91
C ARG A 1031 -17.00 -92.78 81.58
N ILE A 1032 -16.03 -92.56 80.70
CA ILE A 1032 -15.51 -91.22 80.37
C ILE A 1032 -15.30 -91.06 78.87
N GLN A 1033 -15.67 -89.91 78.31
CA GLN A 1033 -15.28 -89.50 76.94
C GLN A 1033 -14.50 -88.19 76.97
N ALA A 1034 -13.71 -87.94 75.93
CA ALA A 1034 -13.05 -86.67 75.66
C ALA A 1034 -13.67 -86.00 74.42
N TYR A 1035 -13.64 -84.67 74.35
CA TYR A 1035 -14.10 -83.90 73.20
C TYR A 1035 -13.23 -82.67 72.94
N ASN A 1036 -13.18 -82.24 71.67
CA ASN A 1036 -12.38 -81.09 71.22
C ASN A 1036 -13.15 -80.28 70.14
N ASP A 1037 -12.49 -79.30 69.54
CA ASP A 1037 -13.06 -78.38 68.54
C ASP A 1037 -13.48 -79.04 67.21
N ALA A 1038 -13.27 -80.36 67.06
CA ALA A 1038 -13.70 -81.19 65.94
C ALA A 1038 -14.88 -82.13 66.26
N GLY A 1039 -15.23 -82.33 67.55
CA GLY A 1039 -16.40 -83.12 67.97
C GLY A 1039 -16.20 -83.91 69.26
N GLU A 1040 -17.22 -84.70 69.61
CA GLU A 1040 -17.17 -85.65 70.71
C GLU A 1040 -16.46 -86.95 70.28
N GLY A 1041 -15.47 -87.39 71.06
CA GLY A 1041 -14.88 -88.72 70.96
C GLY A 1041 -15.74 -89.77 71.66
N PRO A 1042 -15.51 -91.08 71.39
CA PRO A 1042 -16.32 -92.15 71.98
C PRO A 1042 -16.09 -92.29 73.50
N PHE A 1043 -17.11 -92.80 74.21
CA PHE A 1043 -16.98 -93.22 75.60
C PHE A 1043 -16.00 -94.38 75.77
N SER A 1044 -15.30 -94.38 76.91
CA SER A 1044 -14.54 -95.51 77.41
C SER A 1044 -15.42 -96.73 77.67
N GLU A 1045 -14.77 -97.90 77.75
CA GLU A 1045 -15.29 -99.05 78.49
C GLU A 1045 -15.70 -98.69 79.93
N VAL A 1046 -16.56 -99.52 80.53
CA VAL A 1046 -17.10 -99.27 81.87
C VAL A 1046 -16.11 -99.73 82.95
N TYR A 1047 -15.69 -98.78 83.79
CA TYR A 1047 -14.79 -99.00 84.93
C TYR A 1047 -15.59 -99.24 86.22
N SER A 1048 -15.39 -100.39 86.87
CA SER A 1048 -16.02 -100.76 88.14
C SER A 1048 -15.05 -100.63 89.32
N PHE A 1049 -15.43 -99.90 90.38
CA PHE A 1049 -14.65 -99.79 91.61
C PHE A 1049 -15.51 -100.02 92.86
N ALA A 1050 -15.01 -100.78 93.83
CA ALA A 1050 -15.71 -101.09 95.08
C ALA A 1050 -15.08 -100.40 96.30
N THR A 1051 -15.91 -100.01 97.26
CA THR A 1051 -15.50 -99.43 98.56
C THR A 1051 -15.14 -100.51 99.59
N THR A 1052 -14.34 -100.17 100.61
CA THR A 1052 -13.86 -101.12 101.65
C THR A 1052 -14.73 -101.17 102.92
N LYS A 1053 -14.64 -102.26 103.70
CA LYS A 1053 -15.34 -102.44 105.00
C LYS A 1053 -14.71 -101.59 106.13
N SER A 1054 -15.47 -101.43 107.22
CA SER A 1054 -15.15 -100.61 108.41
C SER A 1054 -14.68 -101.42 109.65
N LEU A 1055 -13.89 -100.77 110.53
CA LEU A 1055 -13.34 -101.35 111.78
C LEU A 1055 -14.34 -101.32 112.96
N PRO A 1056 -14.27 -102.27 113.92
CA PRO A 1056 -15.12 -102.30 115.12
C PRO A 1056 -14.68 -101.32 116.23
N ALA A 1057 -15.57 -101.11 117.21
CA ALA A 1057 -15.38 -100.18 118.34
C ALA A 1057 -14.61 -100.80 119.52
N ALA A 1058 -14.11 -99.94 120.42
CA ALA A 1058 -13.32 -100.32 121.60
C ALA A 1058 -14.18 -100.78 122.80
N LEU A 1059 -13.64 -101.69 123.62
CA LEU A 1059 -14.29 -102.25 124.81
C LEU A 1059 -13.87 -101.58 126.13
N LYS A 1060 -14.75 -101.69 127.14
CA LYS A 1060 -14.46 -101.37 128.55
C LYS A 1060 -13.68 -102.50 129.22
N ALA A 1061 -13.05 -102.22 130.38
CA ALA A 1061 -12.27 -103.21 131.12
C ALA A 1061 -13.14 -104.36 131.68
N PRO A 1062 -12.64 -105.61 131.72
CA PRO A 1062 -13.39 -106.76 132.24
C PRO A 1062 -13.53 -106.72 133.76
N LYS A 1063 -14.56 -107.36 134.32
CA LYS A 1063 -14.72 -107.56 135.77
C LYS A 1063 -14.14 -108.92 136.16
N VAL A 1064 -13.52 -109.01 137.34
CA VAL A 1064 -12.95 -110.25 137.91
C VAL A 1064 -13.59 -110.50 139.27
N GLN A 1065 -14.03 -111.74 139.55
CA GLN A 1065 -14.64 -112.12 140.82
C GLN A 1065 -14.13 -113.50 141.28
N GLN A 1066 -13.61 -113.59 142.50
CA GLN A 1066 -13.18 -114.87 143.08
C GLN A 1066 -14.39 -115.68 143.55
N ILE A 1067 -14.38 -116.98 143.25
CA ILE A 1067 -15.45 -117.93 143.58
C ILE A 1067 -15.00 -118.88 144.70
N ASP A 1068 -13.74 -119.32 144.64
CA ASP A 1068 -13.13 -120.18 145.66
C ASP A 1068 -11.64 -119.80 145.82
N SER A 1069 -11.01 -120.31 146.88
CA SER A 1069 -9.58 -120.33 147.17
C SER A 1069 -8.66 -120.57 145.96
N ASN A 1070 -9.13 -121.24 144.91
CA ASN A 1070 -8.36 -121.57 143.72
C ASN A 1070 -9.10 -121.34 142.37
N LEU A 1071 -10.17 -120.53 142.35
CA LEU A 1071 -11.03 -120.28 141.17
C LEU A 1071 -11.57 -118.84 141.13
N CYS A 1072 -11.52 -118.19 139.97
CA CYS A 1072 -12.19 -116.91 139.71
C CYS A 1072 -12.84 -116.87 138.32
N GLU A 1073 -13.78 -115.96 138.10
CA GLU A 1073 -14.41 -115.71 136.81
C GLU A 1073 -14.18 -114.27 136.34
N VAL A 1074 -13.99 -114.12 135.02
CA VAL A 1074 -13.71 -112.85 134.34
C VAL A 1074 -14.77 -112.59 133.29
N SER A 1075 -15.40 -111.41 133.26
CA SER A 1075 -16.52 -111.09 132.36
C SER A 1075 -16.45 -109.70 131.73
N TRP A 1076 -17.05 -109.53 130.55
CA TRP A 1076 -17.04 -108.28 129.76
C TRP A 1076 -18.36 -107.99 129.03
N GLU A 1077 -18.41 -106.84 128.35
CA GLU A 1077 -19.60 -106.30 127.68
C GLU A 1077 -19.67 -106.72 126.21
N THR A 1078 -20.84 -107.16 125.74
CA THR A 1078 -21.07 -107.56 124.35
C THR A 1078 -21.32 -106.36 123.44
N LEU A 1079 -20.72 -106.34 122.25
CA LEU A 1079 -21.00 -105.39 121.17
C LEU A 1079 -22.00 -105.97 120.15
N PRO A 1080 -22.88 -105.15 119.56
CA PRO A 1080 -23.81 -105.61 118.53
C PRO A 1080 -23.09 -105.92 117.19
N PRO A 1081 -23.55 -106.92 116.41
CA PRO A 1081 -22.89 -107.35 115.18
C PRO A 1081 -22.92 -106.30 114.06
N MET A 1082 -21.83 -106.20 113.30
CA MET A 1082 -21.60 -105.15 112.29
C MET A 1082 -22.18 -105.56 110.93
N ARG A 1083 -23.45 -105.25 110.67
CA ARG A 1083 -24.22 -105.65 109.47
C ARG A 1083 -24.17 -107.16 109.17
N GLY A 1084 -24.27 -108.00 110.21
CA GLY A 1084 -24.26 -109.46 110.06
C GLY A 1084 -22.87 -110.10 110.09
N ASP A 1085 -21.79 -109.31 110.06
CA ASP A 1085 -20.46 -109.82 110.44
C ASP A 1085 -20.41 -110.06 111.96
N SER A 1086 -19.81 -111.18 112.39
CA SER A 1086 -19.75 -111.58 113.79
C SER A 1086 -18.68 -110.79 114.56
N ILE A 1087 -18.82 -110.76 115.89
CA ILE A 1087 -17.80 -110.20 116.78
C ILE A 1087 -17.24 -111.29 117.67
N VAL A 1088 -15.91 -111.43 117.65
CA VAL A 1088 -15.15 -112.39 118.47
C VAL A 1088 -14.33 -111.62 119.49
N TYR A 1089 -14.33 -112.09 120.73
CA TYR A 1089 -13.58 -111.52 121.84
C TYR A 1089 -12.27 -112.27 122.05
N ILE A 1090 -11.22 -111.55 122.39
CA ILE A 1090 -9.92 -112.11 122.81
C ILE A 1090 -9.62 -111.60 124.21
N LEU A 1091 -9.72 -112.46 125.22
CA LEU A 1091 -9.28 -112.18 126.59
C LEU A 1091 -7.80 -112.60 126.73
N GLN A 1092 -6.99 -111.69 127.26
CA GLN A 1092 -5.61 -111.96 127.61
C GLN A 1092 -5.37 -111.77 129.12
N LEU A 1093 -4.49 -112.60 129.67
CA LEU A 1093 -4.07 -112.62 131.06
C LEU A 1093 -2.55 -112.40 131.15
N THR A 1094 -2.07 -111.80 132.23
CA THR A 1094 -0.66 -111.89 132.63
C THR A 1094 -0.51 -112.00 134.14
N ASN A 1095 0.49 -112.74 134.61
CA ASN A 1095 1.02 -112.63 135.98
C ASN A 1095 2.42 -111.97 136.00
N GLY A 1096 2.80 -111.31 134.91
CA GLY A 1096 4.13 -110.73 134.69
C GLY A 1096 4.09 -109.51 133.75
N ARG A 1097 4.86 -109.58 132.65
CA ARG A 1097 4.99 -108.48 131.67
C ARG A 1097 4.28 -108.70 130.34
N GLU A 1098 4.10 -109.94 129.91
CA GLU A 1098 3.50 -110.27 128.60
C GLU A 1098 2.11 -110.88 128.77
N PHE A 1099 1.18 -110.52 127.87
CA PHE A 1099 -0.24 -110.87 127.96
C PHE A 1099 -0.57 -112.08 127.07
N ASP A 1100 -0.67 -113.25 127.70
CA ASP A 1100 -1.05 -114.50 127.05
C ASP A 1100 -2.55 -114.54 126.75
N GLN A 1101 -2.91 -115.03 125.56
CA GLN A 1101 -4.31 -115.25 125.21
C GLN A 1101 -4.87 -116.48 125.95
N VAL A 1102 -5.73 -116.24 126.95
CA VAL A 1102 -6.39 -117.31 127.72
C VAL A 1102 -7.76 -117.70 127.15
N TYR A 1103 -8.42 -116.80 126.41
CA TYR A 1103 -9.66 -117.11 125.71
C TYR A 1103 -9.76 -116.36 124.38
N LYS A 1104 -10.27 -117.04 123.35
CA LYS A 1104 -10.78 -116.45 122.11
C LYS A 1104 -12.09 -117.14 121.73
N GLY A 1105 -13.15 -116.37 121.55
CA GLY A 1105 -14.48 -116.88 121.20
C GLY A 1105 -15.57 -115.81 121.32
N THR A 1106 -16.84 -116.22 121.28
CA THR A 1106 -18.00 -115.32 121.27
C THR A 1106 -18.61 -115.05 122.65
N ASP A 1107 -18.25 -115.85 123.65
CA ASP A 1107 -18.77 -115.75 125.00
C ASP A 1107 -18.19 -114.52 125.72
N THR A 1108 -18.87 -114.06 126.76
CA THR A 1108 -18.49 -112.84 127.50
C THR A 1108 -18.19 -113.07 128.99
N SER A 1109 -18.01 -114.32 129.40
CA SER A 1109 -17.27 -114.66 130.63
C SER A 1109 -16.37 -115.89 130.45
N PHE A 1110 -15.37 -116.01 131.32
CA PHE A 1110 -14.39 -117.08 131.33
C PHE A 1110 -13.91 -117.37 132.76
N SER A 1111 -14.00 -118.63 133.19
CA SER A 1111 -13.52 -119.07 134.51
C SER A 1111 -12.06 -119.55 134.44
N PHE A 1112 -11.21 -119.05 135.32
CA PHE A 1112 -9.80 -119.45 135.43
C PHE A 1112 -9.53 -120.07 136.81
N ALA A 1113 -8.79 -121.19 136.83
CA ALA A 1113 -8.47 -121.96 138.03
C ALA A 1113 -6.96 -122.19 138.18
N ASN A 1114 -6.52 -122.65 139.34
CA ASN A 1114 -5.10 -122.91 139.66
C ASN A 1114 -4.23 -121.65 139.73
N PHE A 1115 -4.71 -120.64 140.48
CA PHE A 1115 -3.93 -119.44 140.78
C PHE A 1115 -2.84 -119.72 141.81
N GLN A 1116 -1.60 -119.39 141.49
CA GLN A 1116 -0.52 -119.39 142.48
C GLN A 1116 -0.78 -118.33 143.56
N THR A 1117 -0.57 -118.71 144.83
CA THR A 1117 -0.59 -117.79 145.97
C THR A 1117 0.56 -116.79 145.86
N ASN A 1118 0.36 -115.54 146.34
CA ASN A 1118 1.29 -114.41 146.23
C ASN A 1118 1.49 -113.82 144.81
N CYS A 1119 0.63 -114.12 143.84
CA CYS A 1119 0.71 -113.61 142.47
C CYS A 1119 -0.42 -112.63 142.14
N GLU A 1120 -0.07 -111.56 141.42
CA GLU A 1120 -1.00 -110.58 140.84
C GLU A 1120 -1.26 -110.93 139.37
N TYR A 1121 -2.53 -111.10 139.01
CA TYR A 1121 -3.02 -111.45 137.69
C TYR A 1121 -3.78 -110.27 137.07
N ARG A 1122 -3.52 -109.95 135.79
CA ARG A 1122 -4.17 -108.84 135.08
C ARG A 1122 -4.85 -109.31 133.80
N PHE A 1123 -6.08 -108.87 133.57
CA PHE A 1123 -6.92 -109.28 132.44
C PHE A 1123 -7.32 -108.11 131.53
N ARG A 1124 -7.35 -108.30 130.21
CA ARG A 1124 -7.84 -107.33 129.20
C ARG A 1124 -8.52 -108.01 128.02
N VAL A 1125 -9.42 -107.33 127.30
CA VAL A 1125 -10.19 -107.91 126.18
C VAL A 1125 -10.24 -106.99 124.95
N CYS A 1126 -10.17 -107.52 123.72
CA CYS A 1126 -10.52 -106.78 122.50
C CYS A 1126 -11.72 -107.41 121.77
N ALA A 1127 -12.32 -106.65 120.85
CA ALA A 1127 -13.33 -107.12 119.91
C ALA A 1127 -12.77 -107.14 118.49
N GLY A 1128 -12.87 -108.28 117.80
CA GLY A 1128 -12.59 -108.40 116.37
C GLY A 1128 -13.86 -108.58 115.55
N ARG A 1129 -13.99 -107.82 114.46
CA ARG A 1129 -15.01 -108.03 113.43
C ARG A 1129 -14.54 -109.18 112.55
N GLN A 1130 -15.15 -110.34 112.72
CA GLN A 1130 -14.87 -111.52 111.92
C GLN A 1130 -15.87 -111.56 110.75
N TYR A 1131 -15.36 -111.63 109.53
CA TYR A 1131 -16.17 -111.66 108.31
C TYR A 1131 -15.54 -112.59 107.29
N GLN A 1132 -16.38 -113.17 106.43
CA GLN A 1132 -15.93 -114.02 105.34
C GLN A 1132 -15.79 -113.18 104.06
N ASP A 1133 -14.70 -113.36 103.33
CA ASP A 1133 -14.52 -112.87 101.97
C ASP A 1133 -14.02 -114.00 101.04
N SER A 1134 -13.67 -113.66 99.79
CA SER A 1134 -13.18 -114.62 98.80
C SER A 1134 -11.85 -115.31 99.17
N ASN A 1135 -11.10 -114.73 100.12
CA ASN A 1135 -9.79 -115.21 100.55
C ASN A 1135 -9.87 -116.03 101.86
N GLY A 1136 -11.05 -116.09 102.49
CA GLY A 1136 -11.33 -116.93 103.66
C GLY A 1136 -12.05 -116.18 104.77
N LEU A 1137 -11.79 -116.59 106.01
CA LEU A 1137 -12.31 -115.93 107.21
C LEU A 1137 -11.32 -114.86 107.65
N GLN A 1138 -11.66 -113.58 107.48
CA GLN A 1138 -10.84 -112.44 107.87
C GLN A 1138 -11.29 -111.84 109.21
N GLU A 1139 -10.32 -111.36 110.00
CA GLU A 1139 -10.55 -110.81 111.33
C GLU A 1139 -9.94 -109.40 111.44
N LEU A 1140 -10.80 -108.39 111.49
CA LEU A 1140 -10.39 -107.00 111.72
C LEU A 1140 -10.54 -106.65 113.19
N PHE A 1141 -9.42 -106.70 113.92
CA PHE A 1141 -9.37 -106.41 115.36
C PHE A 1141 -9.44 -104.90 115.66
N GLY A 1142 -10.35 -104.54 116.57
CA GLY A 1142 -10.33 -103.26 117.26
C GLY A 1142 -9.30 -103.24 118.40
N PRO A 1143 -9.06 -102.07 119.01
CA PRO A 1143 -8.11 -101.94 120.12
C PRO A 1143 -8.56 -102.70 121.38
N TYR A 1144 -7.58 -103.17 122.16
CA TYR A 1144 -7.80 -103.81 123.47
C TYR A 1144 -8.32 -102.82 124.53
N SER A 1145 -9.11 -103.35 125.47
CA SER A 1145 -9.61 -102.65 126.66
C SER A 1145 -8.47 -102.25 127.63
N PRO A 1146 -8.75 -101.35 128.58
CA PRO A 1146 -7.95 -101.24 129.80
C PRO A 1146 -7.94 -102.56 130.59
N CYS A 1147 -6.97 -102.71 131.48
CA CYS A 1147 -6.72 -103.95 132.22
C CYS A 1147 -7.34 -103.92 133.64
N THR A 1148 -7.77 -105.08 134.14
CA THR A 1148 -8.28 -105.27 135.51
C THR A 1148 -7.38 -106.22 136.29
N ILE A 1149 -7.20 -105.97 137.59
CA ILE A 1149 -6.17 -106.60 138.45
C ILE A 1149 -6.83 -107.48 139.53
N PHE A 1150 -6.23 -108.63 139.83
CA PHE A 1150 -6.65 -109.60 140.86
C PHE A 1150 -5.43 -110.23 141.54
N SER A 1151 -5.39 -110.28 142.88
CA SER A 1151 -4.20 -110.74 143.63
C SER A 1151 -4.53 -111.71 144.76
N SER A 1152 -3.74 -112.77 144.93
CA SER A 1152 -3.84 -113.71 146.06
C SER A 1152 -3.01 -113.26 147.27
N GLN A 1153 -3.53 -113.44 148.48
CA GLN A 1153 -3.01 -112.80 149.71
C GLN A 1153 -1.60 -113.26 150.14
N ARG A 1154 -0.84 -112.33 150.75
CA ARG A 1154 0.61 -112.43 151.01
C ARG A 1154 1.03 -111.83 152.37
N SER A 1155 2.16 -112.29 152.93
CA SER A 1155 2.91 -111.70 154.06
C SER A 1155 4.14 -110.88 153.57
N GLU A 1156 4.56 -109.86 154.34
CA GLU A 1156 4.81 -108.46 153.92
C GLU A 1156 6.19 -108.05 153.26
N LEU A 1157 6.24 -106.80 152.71
CA LEU A 1157 7.39 -105.81 152.50
C LEU A 1157 8.12 -105.55 151.11
N ASP A 1158 7.90 -104.32 150.54
CA ASP A 1158 8.78 -103.20 149.97
C ASP A 1158 9.64 -103.07 148.62
N LEU A 1159 9.21 -102.13 147.70
CA LEU A 1159 9.84 -100.85 147.09
C LEU A 1159 10.79 -100.69 145.77
N PRO A 1160 11.22 -99.47 145.18
CA PRO A 1160 11.07 -99.07 143.69
C PRO A 1160 12.12 -98.11 142.86
N CYS A 1161 11.80 -97.62 141.58
CA CYS A 1161 11.99 -96.25 140.86
C CYS A 1161 13.00 -95.78 139.65
N VAL A 1162 12.69 -94.64 138.87
CA VAL A 1162 13.53 -93.51 138.18
C VAL A 1162 13.76 -93.16 136.59
N ASN A 1163 13.76 -91.83 136.13
CA ASN A 1163 14.35 -90.96 134.95
C ASN A 1163 14.00 -91.02 133.37
N ALA A 1164 14.30 -90.13 132.31
CA ALA A 1164 14.81 -88.69 131.97
C ALA A 1164 14.71 -88.22 130.39
N ALA A 1165 15.14 -86.99 129.87
CA ALA A 1165 14.96 -86.42 128.41
C ALA A 1165 15.89 -85.22 127.80
N LEU A 1166 15.73 -84.67 126.51
CA LEU A 1166 16.63 -83.65 125.75
C LEU A 1166 16.08 -82.78 124.47
N GLU A 1167 16.87 -81.87 123.75
CA GLU A 1167 16.59 -81.02 122.46
C GLU A 1167 17.77 -81.02 121.36
N ALA A 1168 18.04 -80.25 120.23
CA ALA A 1168 17.80 -78.89 119.55
C ALA A 1168 17.93 -78.86 117.95
N THR A 1169 18.08 -77.84 117.01
CA THR A 1169 18.70 -76.46 116.77
C THR A 1169 18.12 -75.63 115.52
N LYS A 1170 18.63 -74.42 115.02
CA LYS A 1170 17.98 -73.42 114.03
C LYS A 1170 18.89 -72.37 113.20
N SER A 1171 18.55 -71.79 111.97
CA SER A 1171 19.19 -70.56 111.23
C SER A 1171 18.36 -69.80 110.07
N LYS A 1172 18.75 -68.60 109.50
CA LYS A 1172 17.81 -67.51 108.93
C LYS A 1172 18.24 -66.47 107.79
N ARG A 1173 17.30 -65.65 107.24
CA ARG A 1173 17.45 -64.41 106.35
C ARG A 1173 16.34 -63.31 106.58
N LYS A 1174 16.33 -62.14 105.87
CA LYS A 1174 15.41 -60.96 106.03
C LYS A 1174 14.95 -60.30 104.68
N SER A 1175 13.94 -59.40 104.68
CA SER A 1175 13.21 -58.85 103.49
C SER A 1175 13.05 -57.30 103.43
N LEU A 1176 12.52 -56.80 102.30
CA LEU A 1176 12.13 -55.39 101.99
C LEU A 1176 10.60 -55.15 102.12
N SER A 1177 10.11 -53.92 101.88
CA SER A 1177 8.72 -53.45 102.15
C SER A 1177 7.95 -52.93 100.91
N ASP A 1178 6.61 -52.95 101.00
CA ASP A 1178 5.72 -53.05 99.84
C ASP A 1178 5.52 -51.79 98.97
N GLU A 1179 5.71 -50.57 99.49
CA GLU A 1179 5.54 -49.34 98.68
C GLU A 1179 6.49 -49.29 97.47
N GLN A 1180 7.71 -49.86 97.61
CA GLN A 1180 8.67 -49.96 96.51
C GLN A 1180 8.22 -50.97 95.43
N PHE A 1181 7.36 -51.93 95.78
CA PHE A 1181 6.79 -52.90 94.85
C PHE A 1181 5.70 -52.26 93.96
N ALA A 1182 4.88 -51.38 94.53
CA ALA A 1182 3.80 -50.70 93.82
C ALA A 1182 4.31 -49.76 92.70
N ILE A 1183 5.37 -48.98 92.98
CA ILE A 1183 5.99 -48.08 92.00
C ILE A 1183 6.62 -48.87 90.84
N LEU A 1184 7.29 -49.99 91.14
CA LEU A 1184 7.84 -50.89 90.14
C LEU A 1184 6.75 -51.49 89.23
N LEU A 1185 5.60 -51.86 89.79
CA LEU A 1185 4.47 -52.40 89.03
C LEU A 1185 3.88 -51.35 88.06
N LEU A 1186 3.71 -50.11 88.51
CA LEU A 1186 3.20 -48.99 87.71
C LEU A 1186 4.12 -48.66 86.52
N MET A 1187 5.44 -48.63 86.74
CA MET A 1187 6.45 -48.44 85.70
C MET A 1187 6.38 -49.57 84.64
N MET A 1188 6.17 -50.82 85.08
CA MET A 1188 5.98 -51.98 84.21
C MET A 1188 4.76 -51.83 83.28
N PHE A 1189 3.59 -51.45 83.83
CA PHE A 1189 2.39 -51.25 83.03
C PHE A 1189 2.52 -50.12 82.00
N ALA A 1190 3.21 -49.02 82.34
CA ALA A 1190 3.46 -47.92 81.40
C ALA A 1190 4.32 -48.36 80.20
N VAL A 1191 5.36 -49.17 80.42
CA VAL A 1191 6.21 -49.71 79.35
C VAL A 1191 5.45 -50.70 78.46
N VAL A 1192 4.61 -51.57 79.05
CA VAL A 1192 3.77 -52.51 78.29
C VAL A 1192 2.75 -51.77 77.43
N ALA A 1193 2.11 -50.72 77.95
CA ALA A 1193 1.17 -49.90 77.18
C ALA A 1193 1.84 -49.17 76.00
N PHE A 1194 3.06 -48.65 76.20
CA PHE A 1194 3.84 -48.02 75.13
C PHE A 1194 4.22 -49.01 74.01
N LEU A 1195 4.65 -50.22 74.38
CA LEU A 1195 4.93 -51.30 73.42
C LEU A 1195 3.65 -51.71 72.64
N PHE A 1196 2.51 -51.78 73.30
CA PHE A 1196 1.23 -52.09 72.65
C PHE A 1196 0.83 -51.02 71.62
N ALA A 1197 1.03 -49.73 71.94
CA ALA A 1197 0.79 -48.63 71.01
C ALA A 1197 1.70 -48.70 69.76
N VAL A 1198 2.98 -49.02 69.92
CA VAL A 1198 3.93 -49.20 68.81
C VAL A 1198 3.55 -50.40 67.92
N VAL A 1199 3.09 -51.52 68.52
CA VAL A 1199 2.59 -52.68 67.76
C VAL A 1199 1.33 -52.34 66.97
N ILE A 1200 0.37 -51.63 67.56
CA ILE A 1200 -0.84 -51.17 66.85
C ILE A 1200 -0.46 -50.25 65.68
N GLN A 1201 0.47 -49.31 65.88
CA GLN A 1201 0.90 -48.40 64.81
C GLN A 1201 1.61 -49.14 63.66
N TYR A 1202 2.34 -50.22 63.95
CA TYR A 1202 2.96 -51.08 62.92
C TYR A 1202 1.92 -51.86 62.09
N PHE A 1203 0.79 -52.24 62.68
CA PHE A 1203 -0.31 -52.94 61.99
C PHE A 1203 -1.29 -52.02 61.23
N VAL A 1204 -1.17 -50.69 61.35
CA VAL A 1204 -2.00 -49.70 60.64
C VAL A 1204 -1.27 -49.08 59.43
N ILE A 1205 0.03 -49.38 59.26
CA ILE A 1205 0.90 -48.89 58.17
C ILE A 1205 1.27 -50.03 57.20
N LYS A 1206 0.51 -51.13 57.23
CA LYS A 1206 0.60 -52.31 56.35
C LYS A 1206 -0.78 -52.78 55.92
#